data_AF-A0A9E2JKG9-F1
#
_entry.id   AF-A0A9E2JKG9-F1
#
_cell.length_a   1.000
_cell.length_b   1.000
_cell.length_c   1.000
_cell.angle_alpha   90.00
_cell.angle_beta   90.00
_cell.angle_gamma   90.00
#
_symmetry.space_group_name_H-M   'P 1'
#
loop_
_entity.id
_entity.type
_entity.pdbx_description
1 polymer ?
#
loop_
_entity_poly.entity_id
_entity_poly.type
_entity_poly.pdbx_seq_one_letter_code
_entity_poly.pdbx_strand_id
1 'polypeptide(L)'
;MIFILTVILFIFAIIFSFYIPGLTFLNVLKLKLGKFEKLSLSVFLGTSLFILFTYAFSWLGLHYLYFYILIIVNLLFAFVLIKNFKRSKLNFTKIEYTSLLLIIISSIVFSYSMFFSGMETDRGLQFLGVNGSDGIRHIAYTKNMKLSFPPEHPGIAGVELKGFHYFYDFMLSRFSIYYGFSVEDLYFRLFPFFISILYGVSFYLLISAVTQSKTAKWLTLFLSYFSTSFSLIFYVLKPNVVDLTNTPIVQPIGLMLNPFTVFPIALLICGIYIIPKIKLSWKYGIIAALLIGILAQIKIYAGIIGIFSLTVYSFYIFAIYKKKYFSPYFFTLVLTAFITTVTFFPNNFGQGGLIYYPLLFYKEFIQHKEFNFLLWEVKRTIFAEDGNFIRIAILYAEAVFIFFVLNLGLRFLILLKFKELFKKSFWKKDYNILIFSASFIAIFMPSFFIQSVSVFDTVQFFWILLPILAIPTGIIFATFYDKQKTKAKILFVVFILIFTLPQNLDFLLKYIPNSNSGFVPRDDYRFISNIENLIDSTSFFVFVPDEEINLEYFEIATPSIAAISGRPVYLDRGNLPGKAKGEYGKRVKHIQTLSKQIEDCDPTGITETLEIIGTKSLLTPKKNDCIPVSPLVLKTLTSKNYVFYIFK
;
A
#
# COMPACT_ATOMS: atom_id res chain seq x y z
N MET A 1 26.89 -11.49 4.82
CA MET A 1 27.19 -10.82 6.11
C MET A 1 26.54 -9.44 6.21
N ILE A 2 26.67 -8.56 5.20
CA ILE A 2 26.12 -7.18 5.21
C ILE A 2 24.59 -7.15 5.41
N PHE A 3 23.81 -7.93 4.63
CA PHE A 3 22.35 -7.90 4.75
C PHE A 3 21.81 -8.34 6.12
N ILE A 4 22.44 -9.35 6.75
CA ILE A 4 22.04 -9.82 8.09
C ILE A 4 22.23 -8.69 9.11
N LEU A 5 23.35 -7.97 9.04
CA LEU A 5 23.58 -6.80 9.89
C LEU A 5 22.53 -5.71 9.64
N THR A 6 22.19 -5.43 8.38
CA THR A 6 21.11 -4.50 8.02
C THR A 6 19.78 -4.88 8.67
N VAL A 7 19.41 -6.16 8.62
CA VAL A 7 18.18 -6.67 9.26
C VAL A 7 18.22 -6.51 10.77
N ILE A 8 19.36 -6.81 11.41
CA ILE A 8 19.53 -6.63 12.87
C ILE A 8 19.37 -5.16 13.25
N LEU A 9 20.05 -4.25 12.54
CA LEU A 9 19.94 -2.81 12.76
C LEU A 9 18.51 -2.32 12.53
N PHE A 10 17.82 -2.84 11.51
CA PHE A 10 16.43 -2.52 11.24
C PHE A 10 15.50 -2.96 12.38
N ILE A 11 15.70 -4.16 12.95
CA ILE A 11 14.95 -4.61 14.13
C ILE A 11 15.16 -3.65 15.30
N PHE A 12 16.39 -3.20 15.56
CA PHE A 12 16.65 -2.18 16.58
C PHE A 12 15.94 -0.86 16.27
N ALA A 13 15.96 -0.41 15.02
CA ALA A 13 15.24 0.79 14.58
C ALA A 13 13.72 0.68 14.82
N ILE A 14 13.11 -0.48 14.52
CA ILE A 14 11.69 -0.75 14.79
C ILE A 14 11.38 -0.72 16.29
N ILE A 15 12.24 -1.33 17.11
CA ILE A 15 12.07 -1.33 18.57
C ILE A 15 12.13 0.11 19.11
N PHE A 16 13.12 0.88 18.68
CA PHE A 16 13.37 2.24 19.10
C PHE A 16 12.29 3.23 18.63
N SER A 17 11.87 3.14 17.37
CA SER A 17 10.93 4.08 16.74
C SER A 17 9.47 3.74 17.00
N PHE A 18 9.12 2.45 17.11
CA PHE A 18 7.71 2.02 17.22
C PHE A 18 7.42 1.41 18.59
N TYR A 19 8.07 0.30 18.94
CA TYR A 19 7.69 -0.47 20.12
C TYR A 19 7.81 0.34 21.42
N ILE A 20 8.95 0.99 21.69
CA ILE A 20 9.19 1.71 22.94
C ILE A 20 8.26 2.94 23.10
N PRO A 21 8.12 3.84 22.09
CA PRO A 21 7.17 4.94 22.16
C PRO A 21 5.73 4.48 22.36
N GLY A 22 5.28 3.47 21.60
CA GLY A 22 3.93 2.94 21.74
C GLY A 22 3.69 2.27 23.09
N LEU A 23 4.67 1.52 23.62
CA LEU A 23 4.59 0.90 24.94
C LEU A 23 4.52 1.96 26.04
N THR A 24 5.33 3.01 25.92
CA THR A 24 5.33 4.15 26.85
C THR A 24 3.97 4.82 26.85
N PHE A 25 3.40 5.09 25.68
CA PHE A 25 2.06 5.67 25.55
C PHE A 25 0.97 4.76 26.17
N LEU A 26 1.01 3.45 25.91
CA LEU A 26 0.08 2.50 26.54
C LEU A 26 0.21 2.45 28.07
N ASN A 27 1.43 2.57 28.59
CA ASN A 27 1.67 2.64 30.04
C ASN A 27 1.09 3.91 30.66
N VAL A 28 1.22 5.07 29.97
CA VAL A 28 0.60 6.33 30.38
C VAL A 28 -0.92 6.21 30.43
N LEU A 29 -1.53 5.52 29.46
CA LEU A 29 -2.97 5.26 29.45
C LEU A 29 -3.41 4.29 30.56
N LYS A 30 -2.52 3.49 31.15
CA LYS A 30 -2.81 2.50 32.20
C LYS A 30 -3.91 1.50 31.79
N LEU A 31 -3.86 1.01 30.56
CA LEU A 31 -4.83 0.05 30.03
C LEU A 31 -4.57 -1.37 30.54
N LYS A 32 -5.65 -2.12 30.78
CA LYS A 32 -5.59 -3.55 31.16
C LYS A 32 -5.48 -4.42 29.91
N LEU A 33 -4.26 -4.66 29.45
CA LEU A 33 -3.96 -5.45 28.26
C LEU A 33 -3.29 -6.76 28.62
N GLY A 34 -3.58 -7.83 27.86
CA GLY A 34 -2.76 -9.05 27.93
C GLY A 34 -1.32 -8.78 27.47
N LYS A 35 -0.34 -9.59 27.87
CA LYS A 35 1.07 -9.38 27.49
C LYS A 35 1.28 -9.28 25.97
N PHE A 36 0.72 -10.23 25.23
CA PHE A 36 0.83 -10.25 23.77
C PHE A 36 0.08 -9.10 23.11
N GLU A 37 -1.11 -8.79 23.61
CA GLU A 37 -1.89 -7.65 23.15
C GLU A 37 -1.12 -6.35 23.36
N LYS A 38 -0.52 -6.16 24.54
CA LYS A 38 0.30 -5.00 24.87
C LYS A 38 1.50 -4.90 23.94
N LEU A 39 2.22 -6.00 23.71
CA LEU A 39 3.34 -6.05 22.76
C LEU A 39 2.90 -5.60 21.36
N SER A 40 1.85 -6.23 20.84
CA SER A 40 1.35 -5.98 19.49
C SER A 40 0.85 -4.55 19.32
N LEU A 41 -0.01 -4.08 20.23
CA LEU A 41 -0.56 -2.73 20.20
C LEU A 41 0.52 -1.66 20.38
N SER A 42 1.60 -1.95 21.13
CA SER A 42 2.73 -1.03 21.25
C SER A 42 3.35 -0.76 19.88
N VAL A 43 3.51 -1.79 19.04
CA VAL A 43 4.08 -1.60 17.69
C VAL A 43 3.11 -0.82 16.80
N PHE A 44 1.83 -1.23 16.69
CA PHE A 44 0.85 -0.53 15.85
C PHE A 44 0.66 0.94 16.24
N LEU A 45 0.52 1.20 17.53
CA LEU A 45 0.37 2.54 18.06
C LEU A 45 1.65 3.35 17.87
N GLY A 46 2.80 2.74 18.12
CA GLY A 46 4.10 3.34 17.89
C GLY A 46 4.31 3.80 16.45
N THR A 47 3.93 2.96 15.47
CA THR A 47 3.99 3.33 14.06
C THR A 47 3.07 4.50 13.73
N SER A 48 1.85 4.51 14.29
CA SER A 48 0.90 5.62 14.08
C SER A 48 1.40 6.94 14.69
N LEU A 49 1.97 6.87 15.90
CA LEU A 49 2.58 8.01 16.57
C LEU A 49 3.80 8.51 15.79
N PHE A 50 4.67 7.60 15.32
CA PHE A 50 5.82 7.96 14.50
C PHE A 50 5.40 8.75 13.26
N ILE A 51 4.43 8.25 12.50
CA ILE A 51 3.94 8.93 11.30
C ILE A 51 3.38 10.31 11.65
N LEU A 52 2.50 10.41 12.65
CA LEU A 52 1.86 11.68 13.02
C LEU A 52 2.85 12.72 13.54
N PHE A 53 3.77 12.34 14.41
CA PHE A 53 4.74 13.29 14.96
C PHE A 53 5.76 13.71 13.91
N THR A 54 6.32 12.78 13.14
CA THR A 54 7.25 13.16 12.05
C THR A 54 6.56 14.05 11.02
N TYR A 55 5.29 13.80 10.71
CA TYR A 55 4.48 14.65 9.84
C TYR A 55 4.32 16.06 10.41
N ALA A 56 3.87 16.17 11.65
CA ALA A 56 3.67 17.46 12.32
C ALA A 56 4.97 18.27 12.41
N PHE A 57 6.09 17.63 12.79
CA PHE A 57 7.39 18.32 12.88
C PHE A 57 7.97 18.68 11.51
N SER A 58 7.67 17.91 10.45
CA SER A 58 8.13 18.24 9.10
C SER A 58 7.45 19.51 8.56
N TRP A 59 6.17 19.73 8.87
CA TRP A 59 5.49 21.01 8.57
C TRP A 59 6.13 22.22 9.26
N LEU A 60 6.79 22.02 10.40
CA LEU A 60 7.49 23.07 11.15
C LEU A 60 8.95 23.24 10.69
N GLY A 61 9.43 22.46 9.72
CA GLY A 61 10.84 22.40 9.34
C GLY A 61 11.74 21.72 10.40
N LEU A 62 11.16 21.15 11.45
CA LEU A 62 11.86 20.58 12.61
C LEU A 62 11.95 19.06 12.55
N HIS A 63 12.18 18.48 11.37
CA HIS A 63 12.07 17.03 11.18
C HIS A 63 13.01 16.21 12.09
N TYR A 64 14.21 16.70 12.42
CA TYR A 64 15.11 16.01 13.39
C TYR A 64 14.65 16.11 14.85
N LEU A 65 13.78 17.06 15.22
CA LEU A 65 13.31 17.22 16.60
C LEU A 65 12.63 15.95 17.11
N TYR A 66 11.85 15.27 16.26
CA TYR A 66 11.24 14.01 16.64
C TYR A 66 12.26 12.92 16.94
N PHE A 67 13.36 12.87 16.18
CA PHE A 67 14.42 11.89 16.44
C PHE A 67 15.07 12.13 17.81
N TYR A 68 15.33 13.39 18.18
CA TYR A 68 15.81 13.70 19.54
C TYR A 68 14.80 13.34 20.63
N ILE A 69 13.50 13.57 20.40
CA ILE A 69 12.44 13.13 21.31
C ILE A 69 12.46 11.61 21.46
N LEU A 70 12.64 10.85 20.37
CA LEU A 70 12.77 9.40 20.44
C LEU A 70 13.97 8.98 21.30
N ILE A 71 15.13 9.63 21.15
CA ILE A 71 16.30 9.35 21.99
C ILE A 71 15.95 9.54 23.47
N ILE A 72 15.35 10.68 23.83
CA ILE A 72 14.97 10.99 25.22
C ILE A 72 13.98 9.96 25.77
N VAL A 73 12.91 9.64 25.02
CA VAL A 73 11.90 8.66 25.43
C VAL A 73 12.54 7.29 25.65
N ASN A 74 13.45 6.86 24.77
CA ASN A 74 14.15 5.58 24.88
C ASN A 74 15.13 5.57 26.07
N LEU A 75 15.85 6.66 26.34
CA LEU A 75 16.73 6.79 27.52
C LEU A 75 15.94 6.72 28.84
N LEU A 76 14.82 7.44 28.92
CA LEU A 76 13.92 7.38 30.07
C LEU A 76 13.35 5.96 30.27
N PHE A 77 12.97 5.30 29.18
CA PHE A 77 12.50 3.92 29.21
C PHE A 77 13.58 2.96 29.71
N ALA A 78 14.81 3.09 29.21
CA ALA A 78 15.96 2.30 29.66
C ALA A 78 16.25 2.53 31.15
N PHE A 79 16.21 3.78 31.63
CA PHE A 79 16.38 4.10 33.04
C PHE A 79 15.31 3.42 33.93
N VAL A 80 14.04 3.46 33.51
CA VAL A 80 12.94 2.77 34.21
C VAL A 80 13.13 1.25 34.20
N LEU A 81 13.61 0.67 33.08
CA LEU A 81 13.90 -0.75 33.00
C LEU A 81 15.04 -1.16 33.93
N ILE A 82 16.16 -0.44 33.93
CA ILE A 82 17.31 -0.71 34.80
C ILE A 82 16.89 -0.68 36.27
N LYS A 83 16.12 0.33 36.67
CA LYS A 83 15.61 0.45 38.05
C LYS A 83 14.69 -0.71 38.46
N ASN A 84 13.98 -1.30 37.51
CA ASN A 84 13.02 -2.39 37.74
C ASN A 84 13.52 -3.78 37.31
N PHE A 85 14.77 -3.90 36.86
CA PHE A 85 15.33 -5.09 36.20
C PHE A 85 15.26 -6.35 37.09
N LYS A 86 15.32 -6.19 38.42
CA LYS A 86 15.25 -7.30 39.38
C LYS A 86 13.89 -8.00 39.47
N ARG A 87 12.85 -7.60 38.71
CA ARG A 87 11.46 -8.06 38.95
C ARG A 87 10.70 -8.71 37.80
N SER A 88 11.24 -8.84 36.58
CA SER A 88 10.45 -9.42 35.47
C SER A 88 11.10 -10.62 34.78
N LYS A 89 10.62 -11.82 35.09
CA LYS A 89 10.74 -12.95 34.15
C LYS A 89 9.80 -12.70 32.97
N LEU A 90 10.34 -12.57 31.76
CA LEU A 90 9.59 -12.46 30.51
C LEU A 90 8.88 -13.78 30.22
N ASN A 91 7.69 -13.98 30.82
CA ASN A 91 6.88 -15.16 30.55
C ASN A 91 5.98 -14.88 29.33
N PHE A 92 6.38 -15.37 28.15
CA PHE A 92 5.64 -15.31 26.87
C PHE A 92 4.57 -16.42 26.79
N THR A 93 3.65 -16.48 27.74
CA THR A 93 2.78 -17.67 27.93
C THR A 93 1.40 -17.60 27.25
N LYS A 94 1.20 -16.76 26.23
CA LYS A 94 -0.15 -16.58 25.63
C LYS A 94 -0.25 -16.61 24.11
N ILE A 95 0.86 -16.64 23.38
CA ILE A 95 0.79 -16.92 21.94
C ILE A 95 0.90 -18.42 21.74
N GLU A 96 0.03 -18.95 20.89
CA GLU A 96 0.10 -20.32 20.44
C GLU A 96 1.21 -20.43 19.37
N TYR A 97 2.25 -21.24 19.62
CA TYR A 97 3.46 -21.27 18.80
C TYR A 97 3.22 -21.62 17.33
N THR A 98 2.21 -22.46 17.01
CA THR A 98 1.85 -22.76 15.63
C THR A 98 1.33 -21.52 14.91
N SER A 99 0.51 -20.70 15.55
CA SER A 99 0.05 -19.42 15.00
C SER A 99 1.21 -18.46 14.75
N LEU A 100 2.19 -18.39 15.67
CA LEU A 100 3.39 -17.57 15.47
C LEU A 100 4.23 -18.08 14.29
N LEU A 101 4.46 -19.39 14.21
CA LEU A 101 5.18 -20.03 13.11
C LEU A 101 4.48 -19.77 11.77
N LEU A 102 3.15 -19.91 11.72
CA LEU A 102 2.35 -19.60 10.54
C LEU A 102 2.52 -18.14 10.14
N ILE A 103 2.47 -17.18 11.07
CA ILE A 103 2.69 -15.75 10.76
C ILE A 103 4.09 -15.52 10.17
N ILE A 104 5.13 -16.11 10.77
CA ILE A 104 6.51 -15.92 10.30
C ILE A 104 6.71 -16.53 8.92
N ILE A 105 6.35 -17.81 8.72
CA ILE A 105 6.50 -18.49 7.43
C ILE A 105 5.66 -17.79 6.36
N SER A 106 4.40 -17.48 6.66
CA SER A 106 3.53 -16.78 5.70
C SER A 106 4.10 -15.41 5.36
N SER A 107 4.74 -14.73 6.32
CA SER A 107 5.35 -13.43 6.04
C SER A 107 6.57 -13.48 5.15
N ILE A 108 7.41 -14.50 5.31
CA ILE A 108 8.53 -14.74 4.39
C ILE A 108 7.98 -14.93 2.97
N VAL A 109 7.02 -15.85 2.79
CA VAL A 109 6.42 -16.15 1.48
C VAL A 109 5.71 -14.93 0.91
N PHE A 110 4.99 -14.16 1.72
CA PHE A 110 4.25 -12.99 1.26
C PHE A 110 5.19 -11.87 0.78
N SER A 111 6.28 -11.63 1.52
CA SER A 111 7.32 -10.64 1.15
C SER A 111 8.23 -11.09 0.00
N TYR A 112 8.22 -12.37 -0.37
CA TYR A 112 9.10 -12.93 -1.40
C TYR A 112 8.97 -12.21 -2.74
N SER A 113 7.74 -11.87 -3.16
CA SER A 113 7.45 -11.21 -4.43
C SER A 113 8.11 -9.83 -4.59
N MET A 114 8.50 -9.19 -3.49
CA MET A 114 9.16 -7.88 -3.47
C MET A 114 10.69 -8.00 -3.35
N PHE A 115 11.17 -9.06 -2.72
CA PHE A 115 12.51 -9.14 -2.12
C PHE A 115 13.66 -8.84 -3.10
N PHE A 116 13.55 -9.36 -4.33
CA PHE A 116 14.59 -9.25 -5.36
C PHE A 116 14.54 -7.96 -6.18
N SER A 117 13.48 -7.15 -6.05
CA SER A 117 13.43 -5.85 -6.71
C SER A 117 14.34 -4.84 -6.01
N GLY A 118 14.90 -3.90 -6.77
CA GLY A 118 15.87 -2.92 -6.27
C GLY A 118 17.20 -3.53 -5.83
N MET A 119 17.60 -4.69 -6.39
CA MET A 119 18.94 -5.26 -6.19
C MET A 119 19.87 -4.85 -7.34
N GLU A 120 21.10 -4.42 -7.01
CA GLU A 120 22.17 -4.30 -8.01
C GLU A 120 22.65 -5.71 -8.39
N THR A 121 22.63 -6.01 -9.67
CA THR A 121 23.13 -7.25 -10.27
C THR A 121 24.25 -6.92 -11.27
N ASP A 122 24.90 -7.93 -11.83
CA ASP A 122 25.91 -7.72 -12.87
C ASP A 122 25.34 -7.04 -14.13
N ARG A 123 24.03 -7.19 -14.39
CA ARG A 123 23.33 -6.51 -15.50
C ARG A 123 22.90 -5.08 -15.16
N GLY A 124 22.94 -4.70 -13.89
CA GLY A 124 22.45 -3.42 -13.38
C GLY A 124 21.34 -3.57 -12.34
N LEU A 125 20.55 -2.51 -12.16
CA LEU A 125 19.51 -2.45 -11.13
C LEU A 125 18.25 -3.20 -11.61
N GLN A 126 17.87 -4.27 -10.89
CA GLN A 126 16.77 -5.15 -11.26
C GLN A 126 15.44 -4.72 -10.64
N PHE A 127 14.36 -4.81 -11.43
CA PHE A 127 12.97 -4.71 -10.95
C PHE A 127 12.10 -5.82 -11.54
N LEU A 128 11.24 -6.42 -10.72
CA LEU A 128 10.39 -7.55 -11.13
C LEU A 128 8.93 -7.13 -11.30
N GLY A 129 8.32 -7.50 -12.43
CA GLY A 129 6.91 -7.25 -12.70
C GLY A 129 6.51 -5.78 -12.50
N VAL A 130 5.45 -5.55 -11.73
CA VAL A 130 4.90 -4.19 -11.47
C VAL A 130 5.88 -3.27 -10.73
N ASN A 131 6.94 -3.80 -10.11
CA ASN A 131 7.93 -2.98 -9.41
C ASN A 131 8.78 -2.14 -10.36
N GLY A 132 8.86 -2.53 -11.64
CA GLY A 132 9.54 -1.74 -12.68
C GLY A 132 8.83 -0.45 -13.06
N SER A 133 7.55 -0.29 -12.68
CA SER A 133 6.76 0.92 -12.94
C SER A 133 6.23 1.55 -11.65
N ASP A 134 5.47 0.82 -10.84
CA ASP A 134 4.88 1.34 -9.59
C ASP A 134 5.93 1.43 -8.47
N GLY A 135 6.71 0.36 -8.31
CA GLY A 135 7.76 0.30 -7.29
C GLY A 135 8.80 1.42 -7.43
N ILE A 136 9.28 1.68 -8.66
CA ILE A 136 10.26 2.73 -8.92
C ILE A 136 9.71 4.14 -8.66
N ARG A 137 8.42 4.39 -8.93
CA ARG A 137 7.74 5.64 -8.58
C ARG A 137 7.74 5.87 -7.07
N HIS A 138 7.47 4.85 -6.28
CA HIS A 138 7.53 4.94 -4.82
C HIS A 138 8.94 5.17 -4.28
N ILE A 139 9.97 4.61 -4.92
CA ILE A 139 11.37 4.98 -4.61
C ILE A 139 11.62 6.46 -4.88
N ALA A 140 11.15 7.00 -6.01
CA ALA A 140 11.28 8.42 -6.35
C ALA A 140 10.54 9.32 -5.35
N TYR A 141 9.30 8.99 -4.98
CA TYR A 141 8.54 9.73 -3.96
C TYR A 141 9.24 9.71 -2.61
N THR A 142 9.70 8.54 -2.17
CA THR A 142 10.39 8.38 -0.89
C THR A 142 11.70 9.17 -0.84
N LYS A 143 12.51 9.13 -1.92
CA LYS A 143 13.75 9.92 -2.00
C LYS A 143 13.48 11.42 -2.04
N ASN A 144 12.49 11.86 -2.82
CA ASN A 144 12.10 13.27 -2.87
C ASN A 144 11.65 13.79 -1.49
N MET A 145 10.87 13.00 -0.75
CA MET A 145 10.44 13.34 0.62
C MET A 145 11.58 13.42 1.64
N LYS A 146 12.80 12.98 1.29
CA LYS A 146 13.98 13.23 2.12
C LYS A 146 14.48 14.67 1.98
N LEU A 147 14.25 15.30 0.83
CA LEU A 147 14.76 16.61 0.46
C LEU A 147 13.85 17.75 0.93
N SER A 148 12.54 17.62 0.68
CA SER A 148 11.58 18.69 0.96
C SER A 148 10.30 18.18 1.63
N PHE A 149 9.68 19.07 2.40
CA PHE A 149 8.35 18.89 2.96
C PHE A 149 7.65 20.26 3.08
N PRO A 150 6.41 20.46 2.56
CA PRO A 150 5.55 19.50 1.86
C PRO A 150 6.21 18.84 0.65
N PRO A 151 5.86 17.59 0.32
CA PRO A 151 6.54 16.85 -0.73
C PRO A 151 6.32 17.50 -2.09
N GLU A 152 7.37 17.54 -2.90
CA GLU A 152 7.29 17.91 -4.31
C GLU A 152 7.02 16.67 -5.17
N HIS A 153 6.48 16.88 -6.37
CA HIS A 153 6.35 15.84 -7.36
C HIS A 153 7.74 15.52 -7.93
N PRO A 154 8.29 14.30 -7.77
CA PRO A 154 9.63 13.97 -8.23
C PRO A 154 9.77 14.07 -9.76
N GLY A 155 8.66 13.88 -10.48
CA GLY A 155 8.59 14.05 -11.93
C GLY A 155 8.44 15.49 -12.41
N ILE A 156 8.13 16.47 -11.56
CA ILE A 156 7.83 17.84 -11.98
C ILE A 156 8.37 18.81 -10.93
N ALA A 157 9.61 19.23 -11.13
CA ALA A 157 10.27 20.14 -10.20
C ALA A 157 9.46 21.42 -9.94
N GLY A 158 9.40 21.82 -8.66
CA GLY A 158 8.68 23.02 -8.21
C GLY A 158 7.16 22.87 -8.12
N VAL A 159 6.61 21.66 -8.28
CA VAL A 159 5.17 21.39 -8.12
C VAL A 159 4.94 20.49 -6.91
N GLU A 160 4.06 20.91 -5.99
CA GLU A 160 3.67 20.11 -4.82
C GLU A 160 2.98 18.79 -5.23
N LEU A 161 3.28 17.69 -4.53
CA LEU A 161 2.71 16.37 -4.74
C LEU A 161 1.27 16.26 -4.20
N LYS A 162 0.29 16.82 -4.90
CA LYS A 162 -1.13 16.79 -4.52
C LYS A 162 -1.87 15.56 -5.02
N GLY A 163 -2.93 15.18 -4.29
CA GLY A 163 -3.82 14.07 -4.69
C GLY A 163 -3.23 12.68 -4.47
N PHE A 164 -2.17 12.58 -3.67
CA PHE A 164 -1.45 11.35 -3.39
C PHE A 164 -1.40 11.04 -1.88
N HIS A 165 -1.49 9.76 -1.53
CA HIS A 165 -1.52 9.24 -0.16
C HIS A 165 -0.11 8.80 0.28
N TYR A 166 0.71 9.73 0.74
CA TYR A 166 2.15 9.49 0.91
C TYR A 166 2.61 8.96 2.28
N PHE A 167 1.73 8.65 3.24
CA PHE A 167 2.21 8.34 4.61
C PHE A 167 3.12 7.12 4.71
N TYR A 168 2.99 6.15 3.82
CA TYR A 168 3.93 5.04 3.78
C TYR A 168 5.30 5.47 3.25
N ASP A 169 5.38 6.12 2.08
CA ASP A 169 6.63 6.65 1.51
C ASP A 169 7.31 7.61 2.50
N PHE A 170 6.53 8.46 3.14
CA PHE A 170 7.00 9.40 4.15
C PHE A 170 7.57 8.69 5.39
N MET A 171 6.96 7.59 5.84
CA MET A 171 7.53 6.78 6.92
C MET A 171 8.90 6.21 6.50
N LEU A 172 9.02 5.69 5.27
CA LEU A 172 10.29 5.17 4.75
C LEU A 172 11.35 6.27 4.63
N SER A 173 10.97 7.47 4.18
CA SER A 173 11.91 8.60 4.02
C SER A 173 12.52 9.01 5.35
N ARG A 174 11.70 9.06 6.42
CA ARG A 174 12.18 9.35 7.78
C ARG A 174 13.07 8.25 8.33
N PHE A 175 12.78 6.98 8.05
CA PHE A 175 13.68 5.88 8.40
C PHE A 175 15.03 5.98 7.67
N SER A 176 15.03 6.32 6.38
CA SER A 176 16.27 6.54 5.62
C SER A 176 17.08 7.69 6.21
N ILE A 177 16.44 8.81 6.59
CA ILE A 177 17.12 9.95 7.21
C ILE A 177 17.69 9.60 8.59
N TYR A 178 16.92 8.96 9.47
CA TYR A 178 17.32 8.73 10.86
C TYR A 178 18.34 7.61 11.04
N TYR A 179 18.32 6.61 10.15
CA TYR A 179 19.11 5.39 10.32
C TYR A 179 20.05 5.10 9.15
N GLY A 180 20.00 5.86 8.07
CA GLY A 180 20.89 5.70 6.91
C GLY A 180 20.59 4.47 6.05
N PHE A 181 19.43 3.84 6.19
CA PHE A 181 19.05 2.74 5.31
C PHE A 181 18.81 3.23 3.87
N SER A 182 19.18 2.40 2.89
CA SER A 182 18.80 2.65 1.49
C SER A 182 17.28 2.61 1.33
N VAL A 183 16.75 3.44 0.44
CA VAL A 183 15.30 3.52 0.23
C VAL A 183 14.79 2.23 -0.41
N GLU A 184 15.60 1.63 -1.27
CA GLU A 184 15.36 0.37 -1.95
C GLU A 184 15.24 -0.80 -0.96
N ASP A 185 16.16 -0.90 0.02
CA ASP A 185 16.07 -1.93 1.07
C ASP A 185 14.84 -1.74 1.96
N LEU A 186 14.53 -0.49 2.33
CA LEU A 186 13.34 -0.19 3.12
C LEU A 186 12.08 -0.61 2.37
N TYR A 187 11.96 -0.21 1.10
CA TYR A 187 10.77 -0.41 0.29
C TYR A 187 10.55 -1.88 -0.14
N PHE A 188 11.58 -2.58 -0.61
CA PHE A 188 11.44 -3.91 -1.20
C PHE A 188 11.70 -5.09 -0.24
N ARG A 189 12.44 -4.86 0.85
CA ARG A 189 12.91 -5.97 1.71
C ARG A 189 12.44 -5.82 3.16
N LEU A 190 12.83 -4.74 3.82
CA LEU A 190 12.70 -4.60 5.26
C LEU A 190 11.24 -4.33 5.69
N PHE A 191 10.60 -3.29 5.15
CA PHE A 191 9.22 -2.97 5.51
C PHE A 191 8.19 -3.97 4.99
N PRO A 192 8.28 -4.52 3.76
CA PRO A 192 7.36 -5.58 3.32
C PRO A 192 7.29 -6.76 4.28
N PHE A 193 8.45 -7.24 4.75
CA PHE A 193 8.49 -8.30 5.75
C PHE A 193 7.89 -7.87 7.10
N PHE A 194 8.26 -6.69 7.61
CA PHE A 194 7.73 -6.16 8.86
C PHE A 194 6.19 -5.96 8.82
N ILE A 195 5.68 -5.38 7.75
CA ILE A 195 4.24 -5.14 7.53
C ILE A 195 3.50 -6.45 7.38
N SER A 196 4.11 -7.44 6.72
CA SER A 196 3.54 -8.77 6.64
C SER A 196 3.36 -9.42 8.01
N ILE A 197 4.32 -9.23 8.93
CA ILE A 197 4.18 -9.69 10.31
C ILE A 197 3.03 -8.93 11.00
N LEU A 198 2.99 -7.60 10.89
CA LEU A 198 1.89 -6.80 11.44
C LEU A 198 0.53 -7.27 10.92
N TYR A 199 0.42 -7.53 9.61
CA TYR A 199 -0.76 -8.07 8.98
C TYR A 199 -1.22 -9.36 9.68
N GLY A 200 -0.36 -10.38 9.78
CA GLY A 200 -0.70 -11.63 10.46
C GLY A 200 -1.04 -11.46 11.95
N VAL A 201 -0.30 -10.61 12.66
CA VAL A 201 -0.58 -10.30 14.08
C VAL A 201 -1.95 -9.64 14.23
N SER A 202 -2.32 -8.70 13.36
CA SER A 202 -3.63 -8.04 13.41
C SER A 202 -4.77 -9.04 13.24
N PHE A 203 -4.66 -9.96 12.27
CA PHE A 203 -5.62 -11.03 12.08
C PHE A 203 -5.69 -11.93 13.30
N TYR A 204 -4.55 -12.38 13.84
CA TYR A 204 -4.51 -13.21 15.05
C TYR A 204 -5.18 -12.55 16.26
N LEU A 205 -4.95 -11.25 16.48
CA LEU A 205 -5.61 -10.48 17.55
C LEU A 205 -7.13 -10.49 17.36
N LEU A 206 -7.60 -10.17 16.16
CA LEU A 206 -9.04 -10.11 15.87
C LEU A 206 -9.69 -11.50 15.98
N ILE A 207 -9.15 -12.54 15.33
CA ILE A 207 -9.75 -13.88 15.40
C ILE A 207 -9.74 -14.44 16.82
N SER A 208 -8.71 -14.13 17.63
CA SER A 208 -8.65 -14.53 19.04
C SER A 208 -9.70 -13.84 19.91
N ALA A 209 -10.20 -12.68 19.49
CA ALA A 209 -11.32 -12.02 20.15
C ALA A 209 -12.69 -12.55 19.69
N VAL A 210 -12.76 -13.13 18.49
CA VAL A 210 -13.98 -13.69 17.91
C VAL A 210 -14.21 -15.15 18.34
N THR A 211 -13.15 -15.96 18.45
CA THR A 211 -13.26 -17.39 18.74
C THR A 211 -12.05 -17.94 19.51
N GLN A 212 -12.28 -19.01 20.27
CA GLN A 212 -11.24 -19.77 20.97
C GLN A 212 -10.72 -20.97 20.16
N SER A 213 -11.37 -21.34 19.04
CA SER A 213 -10.93 -22.47 18.20
C SER A 213 -9.55 -22.20 17.59
N LYS A 214 -8.57 -23.07 17.88
CA LYS A 214 -7.22 -23.00 17.28
C LYS A 214 -7.29 -23.21 15.77
N THR A 215 -8.07 -24.19 15.31
CA THR A 215 -8.29 -24.46 13.89
C THR A 215 -8.81 -23.21 13.16
N ALA A 216 -9.77 -22.48 13.74
CA ALA A 216 -10.28 -21.26 13.13
C ALA A 216 -9.20 -20.17 13.02
N LYS A 217 -8.31 -20.07 14.01
CA LYS A 217 -7.18 -19.13 13.97
C LYS A 217 -6.20 -19.50 12.86
N TRP A 218 -5.80 -20.77 12.77
CA TRP A 218 -4.88 -21.25 11.74
C TRP A 218 -5.44 -21.07 10.34
N LEU A 219 -6.71 -21.45 10.12
CA LEU A 219 -7.36 -21.30 8.82
C LEU A 219 -7.58 -19.83 8.44
N THR A 220 -7.94 -18.97 9.39
CA THR A 220 -8.06 -17.52 9.14
C THR A 220 -6.71 -16.95 8.73
N LEU A 221 -5.63 -17.28 9.46
CA LEU A 221 -4.29 -16.84 9.13
C LEU A 221 -3.89 -17.32 7.73
N PHE A 222 -3.97 -18.63 7.47
CA PHE A 222 -3.64 -19.19 6.16
C PHE A 222 -4.43 -18.53 5.02
N LEU A 223 -5.75 -18.43 5.14
CA LEU A 223 -6.61 -17.82 4.10
C LEU A 223 -6.34 -16.32 3.93
N SER A 224 -5.96 -15.60 5.00
CA SER A 224 -5.64 -14.17 4.90
C SER A 224 -4.39 -13.91 4.05
N TYR A 225 -3.44 -14.84 3.97
CA TYR A 225 -2.25 -14.73 3.11
C TYR A 225 -2.42 -15.40 1.75
N PHE A 226 -3.10 -16.55 1.71
CA PHE A 226 -3.01 -17.48 0.59
C PHE A 226 -4.35 -17.86 -0.04
N SER A 227 -5.47 -17.28 0.40
CA SER A 227 -6.73 -17.52 -0.32
C SER A 227 -6.66 -16.94 -1.73
N THR A 228 -7.29 -17.64 -2.67
CA THR A 228 -7.23 -17.38 -4.11
C THR A 228 -8.64 -17.28 -4.68
N SER A 229 -8.70 -16.98 -5.98
CA SER A 229 -9.93 -17.03 -6.76
C SER A 229 -10.22 -18.46 -7.25
N PHE A 230 -11.35 -18.66 -7.92
CA PHE A 230 -11.61 -19.87 -8.70
C PHE A 230 -11.07 -19.80 -10.14
N SER A 231 -10.05 -18.97 -10.42
CA SER A 231 -9.40 -18.89 -11.73
C SER A 231 -8.89 -20.24 -12.22
N LEU A 232 -8.48 -21.14 -11.30
CA LEU A 232 -8.10 -22.52 -11.64
C LEU A 232 -9.18 -23.26 -12.45
N ILE A 233 -10.46 -23.06 -12.13
CA ILE A 233 -11.56 -23.69 -12.86
C ILE A 233 -11.57 -23.18 -14.30
N PHE A 234 -11.45 -21.86 -14.49
CA PHE A 234 -11.42 -21.25 -15.81
C PHE A 234 -10.16 -21.61 -16.60
N TYR A 235 -9.01 -21.67 -15.95
CA TYR A 235 -7.75 -22.13 -16.54
C TYR A 235 -7.89 -23.55 -17.09
N VAL A 236 -8.47 -24.48 -16.32
CA VAL A 236 -8.69 -25.86 -16.78
C VAL A 236 -9.69 -25.94 -17.93
N LEU A 237 -10.72 -25.09 -17.93
CA LEU A 237 -11.73 -25.06 -19.00
C LEU A 237 -11.25 -24.35 -20.27
N LYS A 238 -10.34 -23.38 -20.16
CA LYS A 238 -9.82 -22.54 -21.26
C LYS A 238 -8.31 -22.24 -21.10
N PRO A 239 -7.43 -23.26 -21.16
CA PRO A 239 -6.02 -23.12 -20.83
C PRO A 239 -5.24 -22.18 -21.76
N ASN A 240 -5.71 -21.99 -23.00
CA ASN A 240 -5.07 -21.13 -23.99
C ASN A 240 -5.54 -19.66 -23.94
N VAL A 241 -6.46 -19.32 -23.03
CA VAL A 241 -7.13 -18.01 -22.99
C VAL A 241 -6.99 -17.33 -21.62
N VAL A 242 -6.96 -18.10 -20.54
CA VAL A 242 -6.97 -17.56 -19.17
C VAL A 242 -5.65 -17.89 -18.51
N ASP A 243 -4.90 -16.87 -18.08
CA ASP A 243 -3.77 -17.05 -17.17
C ASP A 243 -4.31 -17.29 -15.75
N LEU A 244 -3.72 -18.25 -15.03
CA LEU A 244 -4.13 -18.65 -13.68
C LEU A 244 -4.15 -17.47 -12.68
N THR A 245 -3.31 -16.47 -12.90
CA THR A 245 -3.22 -15.24 -12.09
C THR A 245 -4.02 -14.08 -12.66
N ASN A 246 -4.55 -14.16 -13.88
CA ASN A 246 -5.32 -13.08 -14.47
C ASN A 246 -6.73 -13.04 -13.88
N THR A 247 -6.82 -12.36 -12.73
CA THR A 247 -8.05 -12.18 -11.97
C THR A 247 -8.37 -10.69 -11.89
N PRO A 248 -9.64 -10.28 -12.00
CA PRO A 248 -10.02 -8.87 -11.92
C PRO A 248 -9.62 -8.20 -10.60
N ILE A 249 -9.54 -8.98 -9.54
CA ILE A 249 -9.17 -8.53 -8.20
C ILE A 249 -7.86 -9.20 -7.80
N VAL A 250 -6.86 -8.40 -7.41
CA VAL A 250 -5.59 -8.89 -6.88
C VAL A 250 -5.86 -9.76 -5.66
N GLN A 251 -5.39 -11.02 -5.74
CA GLN A 251 -5.53 -11.99 -4.65
C GLN A 251 -4.55 -11.70 -3.52
N PRO A 252 -4.86 -12.11 -2.28
CA PRO A 252 -4.04 -11.88 -1.08
C PRO A 252 -2.53 -11.93 -1.28
N ILE A 253 -1.96 -12.99 -1.87
CA ILE A 253 -0.50 -13.11 -2.08
C ILE A 253 0.11 -11.97 -2.92
N GLY A 254 -0.67 -11.41 -3.85
CA GLY A 254 -0.25 -10.32 -4.73
C GLY A 254 -0.38 -8.94 -4.11
N LEU A 255 -1.07 -8.79 -2.98
CA LEU A 255 -1.23 -7.49 -2.34
C LEU A 255 0.10 -6.90 -1.85
N MET A 256 1.10 -7.73 -1.54
CA MET A 256 2.41 -7.25 -1.07
C MET A 256 3.20 -6.48 -2.15
N LEU A 257 2.87 -6.67 -3.43
CA LEU A 257 3.41 -5.84 -4.50
C LEU A 257 3.12 -4.35 -4.30
N ASN A 258 2.05 -4.05 -3.55
CA ASN A 258 1.71 -2.72 -3.10
C ASN A 258 1.65 -2.70 -1.56
N PRO A 259 2.78 -2.49 -0.86
CA PRO A 259 2.82 -2.52 0.60
C PRO A 259 1.93 -1.44 1.25
N PHE A 260 1.58 -0.38 0.52
CA PHE A 260 0.58 0.63 0.90
C PHE A 260 -0.84 0.07 1.01
N THR A 261 -1.09 -1.12 0.50
CA THR A 261 -2.37 -1.81 0.67
C THR A 261 -2.34 -2.71 1.89
N VAL A 262 -1.26 -3.48 2.08
CA VAL A 262 -1.14 -4.43 3.20
C VAL A 262 -1.03 -3.70 4.56
N PHE A 263 -0.25 -2.62 4.61
CA PHE A 263 -0.04 -1.85 5.84
C PHE A 263 -1.32 -1.26 6.45
N PRO A 264 -2.16 -0.53 5.69
CA PRO A 264 -3.41 -0.01 6.24
C PRO A 264 -4.44 -1.12 6.48
N ILE A 265 -4.39 -2.28 5.80
CA ILE A 265 -5.22 -3.43 6.19
C ILE A 265 -4.82 -3.91 7.59
N ALA A 266 -3.52 -4.03 7.89
CA ALA A 266 -3.05 -4.43 9.22
C ALA A 266 -3.53 -3.45 10.31
N LEU A 267 -3.42 -2.14 10.06
CA LEU A 267 -3.92 -1.10 10.95
C LEU A 267 -5.45 -1.11 11.08
N LEU A 268 -6.18 -1.31 9.98
CA LEU A 268 -7.64 -1.41 9.96
C LEU A 268 -8.14 -2.58 10.80
N ILE A 269 -7.57 -3.77 10.62
CA ILE A 269 -7.93 -4.98 11.37
C ILE A 269 -7.60 -4.80 12.86
N CYS A 270 -6.47 -4.16 13.18
CA CYS A 270 -6.12 -3.80 14.56
C CYS A 270 -7.12 -2.78 15.15
N GLY A 271 -7.54 -1.79 14.37
CA GLY A 271 -8.58 -0.82 14.73
C GLY A 271 -9.91 -1.52 15.05
N ILE A 272 -10.38 -2.41 14.16
CA ILE A 272 -11.58 -3.23 14.36
C ILE A 272 -11.51 -4.05 15.66
N TYR A 273 -10.33 -4.61 15.98
CA TYR A 273 -10.11 -5.31 17.24
C TYR A 273 -10.28 -4.43 18.49
N ILE A 274 -9.90 -3.15 18.42
CA ILE A 274 -9.95 -2.21 19.55
C ILE A 274 -11.32 -1.56 19.75
N ILE A 275 -12.07 -1.30 18.68
CA ILE A 275 -13.35 -0.54 18.74
C ILE A 275 -14.33 -1.05 19.84
N PRO A 276 -14.59 -2.36 20.01
CA PRO A 276 -15.50 -2.83 21.07
C PRO A 276 -15.00 -2.56 22.49
N LYS A 277 -13.69 -2.39 22.69
CA LYS A 277 -13.06 -2.17 24.00
C LYS A 277 -13.25 -0.74 24.52
N ILE A 278 -13.75 0.18 23.69
CA ILE A 278 -14.12 1.54 24.11
C ILE A 278 -15.16 1.52 25.23
N LYS A 279 -16.03 0.49 25.28
CA LYS A 279 -16.95 0.25 26.40
C LYS A 279 -16.26 0.09 27.75
N LEU A 280 -15.00 -0.38 27.75
CA LEU A 280 -14.21 -0.59 28.97
C LEU A 280 -13.54 0.70 29.43
N SER A 281 -13.14 1.58 28.50
CA SER A 281 -12.54 2.88 28.77
C SER A 281 -12.47 3.73 27.50
N TRP A 282 -12.77 5.02 27.59
CA TRP A 282 -12.60 6.00 26.52
C TRP A 282 -11.16 6.06 25.97
N LYS A 283 -10.18 5.62 26.77
CA LYS A 283 -8.76 5.55 26.37
C LYS A 283 -8.50 4.57 25.22
N TYR A 284 -9.30 3.51 25.10
CA TYR A 284 -9.28 2.66 23.90
C TYR A 284 -9.74 3.42 22.66
N GLY A 285 -10.60 4.43 22.85
CA GLY A 285 -11.05 5.34 21.79
C GLY A 285 -9.91 6.17 21.22
N ILE A 286 -8.98 6.64 22.05
CA ILE A 286 -7.76 7.34 21.58
C ILE A 286 -6.95 6.41 20.66
N ILE A 287 -6.74 5.15 21.07
CA ILE A 287 -6.00 4.17 20.26
C ILE A 287 -6.72 3.92 18.93
N ALA A 288 -8.04 3.67 18.97
CA ALA A 288 -8.83 3.47 17.76
C ALA A 288 -8.74 4.67 16.81
N ALA A 289 -8.83 5.90 17.34
CA ALA A 289 -8.73 7.12 16.54
C ALA A 289 -7.35 7.31 15.93
N LEU A 290 -6.26 6.99 16.64
CA LEU A 290 -4.90 7.06 16.10
C LEU A 290 -4.68 6.03 14.98
N LEU A 291 -5.18 4.80 15.15
CA LEU A 291 -5.05 3.74 14.14
C LEU A 291 -5.89 4.02 12.89
N ILE A 292 -7.15 4.45 13.06
CA ILE A 292 -8.11 4.67 11.97
C ILE A 292 -7.89 6.03 11.30
N GLY A 293 -7.57 7.06 12.06
CA GLY A 293 -7.47 8.44 11.58
C GLY A 293 -6.40 8.65 10.52
N ILE A 294 -5.29 7.90 10.59
CA ILE A 294 -4.18 7.98 9.64
C ILE A 294 -4.42 7.17 8.35
N LEU A 295 -5.39 6.25 8.35
CA LEU A 295 -5.59 5.31 7.25
C LEU A 295 -5.81 6.03 5.93
N ALA A 296 -6.55 7.15 5.94
CA ALA A 296 -6.86 7.90 4.71
C ALA A 296 -5.61 8.35 3.96
N GLN A 297 -4.57 8.78 4.67
CA GLN A 297 -3.34 9.30 4.08
C GLN A 297 -2.29 8.20 3.80
N ILE A 298 -2.51 6.98 4.29
CA ILE A 298 -1.79 5.79 3.81
C ILE A 298 -2.49 5.25 2.56
N LYS A 299 -3.81 5.05 2.65
CA LYS A 299 -4.68 4.55 1.58
C LYS A 299 -6.15 4.89 1.87
N ILE A 300 -6.73 5.77 1.06
CA ILE A 300 -8.09 6.28 1.28
C ILE A 300 -9.17 5.19 1.40
N TYR A 301 -9.06 4.09 0.65
CA TYR A 301 -10.05 3.00 0.69
C TYR A 301 -10.12 2.33 2.06
N ALA A 302 -8.98 2.11 2.71
CA ALA A 302 -8.94 1.59 4.08
C ALA A 302 -9.46 2.62 5.09
N GLY A 303 -9.19 3.91 4.86
CA GLY A 303 -9.75 5.01 5.65
C GLY A 303 -11.27 5.05 5.61
N ILE A 304 -11.86 4.99 4.41
CA ILE A 304 -13.32 4.95 4.23
C ILE A 304 -13.92 3.73 4.94
N ILE A 305 -13.34 2.55 4.76
CA ILE A 305 -13.82 1.32 5.43
C ILE A 305 -13.74 1.44 6.96
N GLY A 306 -12.63 1.96 7.49
CA GLY A 306 -12.41 2.11 8.93
C GLY A 306 -13.33 3.14 9.57
N ILE A 307 -13.44 4.33 8.97
CA ILE A 307 -14.32 5.41 9.45
C ILE A 307 -15.78 4.99 9.37
N PHE A 308 -16.21 4.36 8.27
CA PHE A 308 -17.57 3.85 8.12
C PHE A 308 -17.88 2.79 9.19
N SER A 309 -16.97 1.84 9.41
CA SER A 309 -17.17 0.78 10.41
C SER A 309 -17.26 1.32 11.84
N LEU A 310 -16.40 2.29 12.20
CA LEU A 310 -16.47 2.98 13.48
C LEU A 310 -17.79 3.75 13.63
N THR A 311 -18.25 4.41 12.56
CA THR A 311 -19.49 5.20 12.55
C THR A 311 -20.71 4.30 12.74
N VAL A 312 -20.87 3.26 11.91
CA VAL A 312 -21.97 2.29 12.02
C VAL A 312 -21.99 1.64 13.40
N TYR A 313 -20.83 1.22 13.91
CA TYR A 313 -20.76 0.60 15.22
C TYR A 313 -21.07 1.59 16.36
N SER A 314 -20.66 2.85 16.25
CA SER A 314 -21.00 3.89 17.25
C SER A 314 -22.52 4.11 17.31
N PHE A 315 -23.20 4.17 16.15
CA PHE A 315 -24.65 4.25 16.09
C PHE A 315 -25.33 2.98 16.64
N TYR A 316 -24.79 1.81 16.34
CA TYR A 316 -25.28 0.55 16.92
C TYR A 316 -25.18 0.56 18.46
N ILE A 317 -24.05 1.01 19.02
CA ILE A 317 -23.88 1.12 20.47
C ILE A 317 -24.87 2.11 21.08
N PHE A 318 -25.10 3.24 20.42
CA PHE A 318 -26.13 4.20 20.84
C PHE A 318 -27.53 3.57 20.84
N ALA A 319 -27.88 2.81 19.80
CA ALA A 319 -29.19 2.17 19.69
C ALA A 319 -29.42 1.11 20.79
N ILE A 320 -28.44 0.24 21.04
CA ILE A 320 -28.57 -0.90 21.96
C ILE A 320 -28.35 -0.50 23.42
N TYR A 321 -27.33 0.30 23.71
CA TYR A 321 -26.93 0.65 25.08
C TYR A 321 -27.37 2.06 25.50
N LYS A 322 -28.18 2.73 24.67
CA LYS A 322 -28.65 4.10 24.88
C LYS A 322 -27.46 5.04 25.10
N LYS A 323 -27.62 6.05 25.95
CA LYS A 323 -26.60 7.08 26.22
C LYS A 323 -25.37 6.56 27.00
N LYS A 324 -25.38 5.33 27.56
CA LYS A 324 -24.35 4.86 28.51
C LYS A 324 -22.92 4.90 27.96
N TYR A 325 -22.73 4.51 26.70
CA TYR A 325 -21.42 4.48 26.04
C TYR A 325 -21.27 5.53 24.94
N PHE A 326 -22.29 6.35 24.69
CA PHE A 326 -22.31 7.26 23.54
C PHE A 326 -21.13 8.22 23.53
N SER A 327 -20.84 8.88 24.66
CA SER A 327 -19.79 9.91 24.74
C SER A 327 -18.39 9.40 24.35
N PRO A 328 -17.88 8.27 24.89
CA PRO A 328 -16.62 7.68 24.43
C PRO A 328 -16.52 7.39 22.93
N TYR A 329 -17.59 6.85 22.32
CA TYR A 329 -17.61 6.56 20.88
C TYR A 329 -17.70 7.84 20.05
N PHE A 330 -18.51 8.82 20.48
CA PHE A 330 -18.59 10.13 19.83
C PHE A 330 -17.25 10.88 19.88
N PHE A 331 -16.59 10.89 21.05
CA PHE A 331 -15.23 11.43 21.19
C PHE A 331 -14.25 10.75 20.22
N THR A 332 -14.33 9.42 20.10
CA THR A 332 -13.49 8.66 19.16
C THR A 332 -13.74 9.06 17.71
N LEU A 333 -15.00 9.27 17.31
CA LEU A 333 -15.36 9.75 15.98
C LEU A 333 -14.80 11.15 15.70
N VAL A 334 -14.99 12.09 16.64
CA VAL A 334 -14.48 13.46 16.51
C VAL A 334 -12.95 13.46 16.41
N LEU A 335 -12.27 12.68 17.25
CA LEU A 335 -10.81 12.59 17.20
C LEU A 335 -10.31 11.94 15.90
N THR A 336 -11.00 10.91 15.41
CA THR A 336 -10.68 10.28 14.12
C THR A 336 -10.87 11.28 12.99
N ALA A 337 -11.99 12.00 12.96
CA ALA A 337 -12.29 13.02 11.97
C ALA A 337 -11.26 14.16 12.00
N PHE A 338 -10.85 14.60 13.19
CA PHE A 338 -9.80 15.60 13.36
C PHE A 338 -8.46 15.13 12.77
N ILE A 339 -7.99 13.93 13.15
CA ILE A 339 -6.72 13.37 12.64
C ILE A 339 -6.78 13.22 11.12
N THR A 340 -7.86 12.65 10.59
CA THR A 340 -8.03 12.49 9.14
C THR A 340 -8.06 13.84 8.43
N THR A 341 -8.81 14.82 8.94
CA THR A 341 -8.91 16.16 8.34
C THR A 341 -7.53 16.83 8.28
N VAL A 342 -6.80 16.85 9.41
CA VAL A 342 -5.49 17.51 9.51
C VAL A 342 -4.43 16.82 8.65
N THR A 343 -4.53 15.51 8.43
CA THR A 343 -3.51 14.76 7.68
C THR A 343 -3.81 14.61 6.19
N PHE A 344 -5.09 14.46 5.83
CA PHE A 344 -5.53 14.15 4.46
C PHE A 344 -5.84 15.40 3.65
N PHE A 345 -6.54 16.40 4.22
CA PHE A 345 -7.01 17.56 3.45
C PHE A 345 -5.92 18.52 2.96
N PRO A 346 -4.84 18.81 3.71
CA PRO A 346 -3.80 19.71 3.20
C PRO A 346 -3.25 19.28 1.82
N ASN A 347 -3.20 17.97 1.56
CA ASN A 347 -2.69 17.45 0.29
C ASN A 347 -3.76 17.09 -0.76
N ASN A 348 -4.97 16.70 -0.32
CA ASN A 348 -5.98 16.10 -1.19
C ASN A 348 -7.23 16.96 -1.38
N PHE A 349 -7.28 18.16 -0.79
CA PHE A 349 -8.44 19.04 -0.97
C PHE A 349 -8.62 19.42 -2.45
N GLY A 350 -9.83 19.15 -2.98
CA GLY A 350 -10.17 19.37 -4.39
C GLY A 350 -9.48 18.41 -5.37
N GLN A 351 -8.85 17.33 -4.89
CA GLN A 351 -8.21 16.33 -5.74
C GLN A 351 -9.12 15.10 -5.87
N GLY A 352 -9.54 14.82 -7.10
CA GLY A 352 -10.39 13.67 -7.40
C GLY A 352 -11.82 13.77 -6.87
N GLY A 353 -12.49 12.63 -6.79
CA GLY A 353 -13.87 12.52 -6.32
C GLY A 353 -14.50 11.19 -6.71
N LEU A 354 -15.66 10.90 -6.14
CA LEU A 354 -16.47 9.74 -6.50
C LEU A 354 -17.54 10.15 -7.50
N ILE A 355 -17.61 9.43 -8.62
CA ILE A 355 -18.62 9.59 -9.65
C ILE A 355 -19.58 8.39 -9.53
N TYR A 356 -20.88 8.66 -9.50
CA TYR A 356 -21.88 7.60 -9.52
C TYR A 356 -21.87 6.93 -10.89
N TYR A 357 -21.43 5.67 -10.93
CA TYR A 357 -21.41 4.86 -12.13
C TYR A 357 -21.69 3.40 -11.73
N PRO A 358 -22.98 3.03 -11.61
CA PRO A 358 -23.37 1.78 -11.01
C PRO A 358 -22.96 0.58 -11.87
N LEU A 359 -22.46 -0.44 -11.19
CA LEU A 359 -22.18 -1.77 -11.69
C LEU A 359 -21.14 -1.86 -12.83
N LEU A 360 -20.29 -0.83 -13.00
CA LEU A 360 -19.25 -0.80 -14.05
C LEU A 360 -18.36 -2.04 -14.01
N PHE A 361 -17.76 -2.35 -12.87
CA PHE A 361 -16.80 -3.45 -12.77
C PHE A 361 -17.39 -4.79 -13.14
N TYR A 362 -18.68 -5.02 -12.84
CA TYR A 362 -19.36 -6.26 -13.18
C TYR A 362 -19.63 -6.36 -14.68
N LYS A 363 -20.00 -5.24 -15.32
CA LYS A 363 -20.17 -5.14 -16.78
C LYS A 363 -18.85 -5.38 -17.50
N GLU A 364 -17.80 -4.60 -17.18
CA GLU A 364 -16.48 -4.70 -17.81
C GLU A 364 -15.89 -6.10 -17.65
N PHE A 365 -16.07 -6.72 -16.47
CA PHE A 365 -15.63 -8.08 -16.22
C PHE A 365 -16.28 -9.11 -17.15
N ILE A 366 -17.61 -9.06 -17.30
CA ILE A 366 -18.33 -10.01 -18.17
C ILE A 366 -18.00 -9.80 -19.66
N GLN A 367 -17.73 -8.55 -20.04
CA GLN A 367 -17.37 -8.19 -21.41
C GLN A 367 -15.90 -8.50 -21.76
N HIS A 368 -15.06 -8.76 -20.75
CA HIS A 368 -13.65 -9.02 -20.97
C HIS A 368 -13.44 -10.22 -21.89
N LYS A 369 -12.53 -10.06 -22.87
CA LYS A 369 -12.26 -10.99 -23.97
C LYS A 369 -11.99 -12.43 -23.54
N GLU A 370 -11.45 -12.63 -22.33
CA GLU A 370 -11.12 -13.96 -21.82
C GLU A 370 -12.36 -14.75 -21.37
N PHE A 371 -13.38 -14.04 -20.89
CA PHE A 371 -14.66 -14.63 -20.52
C PHE A 371 -15.60 -14.71 -21.73
N ASN A 372 -15.52 -13.73 -22.65
CA ASN A 372 -16.22 -13.65 -23.94
C ASN A 372 -17.72 -13.98 -23.85
N PHE A 373 -18.42 -13.33 -22.91
CA PHE A 373 -19.88 -13.38 -22.86
C PHE A 373 -20.48 -12.36 -23.84
N LEU A 374 -20.08 -12.36 -25.11
CA LEU A 374 -20.59 -11.42 -26.13
C LEU A 374 -22.12 -11.41 -26.19
N LEU A 375 -22.73 -12.58 -26.03
CA LEU A 375 -24.20 -12.74 -25.97
C LEU A 375 -24.85 -12.03 -24.79
N TRP A 376 -24.12 -11.78 -23.69
CA TRP A 376 -24.66 -11.05 -22.54
C TRP A 376 -24.89 -9.58 -22.91
N GLU A 377 -23.93 -8.93 -23.60
CA GLU A 377 -24.08 -7.53 -23.99
C GLU A 377 -25.14 -7.35 -25.08
N VAL A 378 -25.20 -8.27 -26.06
CA VAL A 378 -26.26 -8.26 -27.07
C VAL A 378 -27.64 -8.36 -26.42
N LYS A 379 -27.84 -9.29 -25.46
CA LYS A 379 -29.10 -9.40 -24.70
C LYS A 379 -29.40 -8.11 -23.92
N ARG A 380 -28.39 -7.51 -23.28
CA ARG A 380 -28.56 -6.27 -22.51
C ARG A 380 -29.03 -5.13 -23.41
N THR A 381 -28.44 -4.98 -24.60
CA THR A 381 -28.82 -3.94 -25.56
C THR A 381 -30.24 -4.16 -26.09
N ILE A 382 -30.60 -5.37 -26.50
CA ILE A 382 -31.98 -5.70 -26.93
C ILE A 382 -32.99 -5.38 -25.83
N PHE A 383 -32.73 -5.82 -24.59
CA PHE A 383 -33.63 -5.52 -23.47
C PHE A 383 -33.68 -4.04 -23.11
N ALA A 384 -32.62 -3.27 -23.36
CA ALA A 384 -32.61 -1.83 -23.17
C ALA A 384 -33.45 -1.11 -24.23
N GLU A 385 -33.35 -1.54 -25.50
CA GLU A 385 -34.18 -1.05 -26.61
C GLU A 385 -35.67 -1.38 -26.38
N ASP A 386 -35.97 -2.57 -25.87
CA ASP A 386 -37.32 -3.01 -25.51
C ASP A 386 -37.86 -2.39 -24.20
N GLY A 387 -37.07 -1.58 -23.49
CA GLY A 387 -37.46 -1.00 -22.19
C GLY A 387 -37.66 -2.04 -21.06
N ASN A 388 -37.10 -3.25 -21.20
CA ASN A 388 -37.29 -4.35 -20.27
C ASN A 388 -36.28 -4.32 -19.10
N PHE A 389 -36.51 -3.38 -18.18
CA PHE A 389 -35.62 -3.17 -17.02
C PHE A 389 -35.46 -4.38 -16.10
N ILE A 390 -36.47 -5.25 -16.01
CA ILE A 390 -36.40 -6.47 -15.18
C ILE A 390 -35.36 -7.43 -15.77
N ARG A 391 -35.37 -7.64 -17.09
CA ARG A 391 -34.38 -8.50 -17.76
C ARG A 391 -32.98 -7.93 -17.66
N ILE A 392 -32.83 -6.60 -17.75
CA ILE A 392 -31.54 -5.92 -17.51
C ILE A 392 -31.06 -6.16 -16.07
N ALA A 393 -31.94 -6.02 -15.07
CA ALA A 393 -31.60 -6.26 -13.67
C ALA A 393 -31.15 -7.70 -13.43
N ILE A 394 -31.80 -8.68 -14.06
CA ILE A 394 -31.40 -10.10 -14.01
C ILE A 394 -29.99 -10.28 -14.61
N LEU A 395 -29.71 -9.70 -15.79
CA LEU A 395 -28.40 -9.79 -16.42
C LEU A 395 -27.29 -9.20 -15.52
N TYR A 396 -27.53 -8.06 -14.87
CA TYR A 396 -26.58 -7.49 -13.93
C TYR A 396 -26.43 -8.34 -12.66
N ALA A 397 -27.51 -8.95 -12.15
CA ALA A 397 -27.43 -9.87 -11.03
C ALA A 397 -26.59 -11.11 -11.37
N GLU A 398 -26.71 -11.64 -12.59
CA GLU A 398 -25.85 -12.70 -13.12
C GLU A 398 -24.38 -12.24 -13.15
N ALA A 399 -24.11 -11.03 -13.65
CA ALA A 399 -22.76 -10.45 -13.69
C ALA A 399 -22.11 -10.33 -12.32
N VAL A 400 -22.84 -9.77 -11.36
CA VAL A 400 -22.42 -9.65 -9.97
C VAL A 400 -22.15 -11.02 -9.37
N PHE A 401 -23.04 -11.99 -9.60
CA PHE A 401 -22.90 -13.34 -9.07
C PHE A 401 -21.64 -14.03 -9.62
N ILE A 402 -21.43 -14.04 -10.93
CA ILE A 402 -20.25 -14.66 -11.57
C ILE A 402 -18.98 -13.97 -11.08
N PHE A 403 -18.97 -12.64 -11.02
CA PHE A 403 -17.82 -11.87 -10.52
C PHE A 403 -17.43 -12.29 -9.11
N PHE A 404 -18.39 -12.38 -8.17
CA PHE A 404 -18.10 -12.75 -6.79
C PHE A 404 -17.77 -14.23 -6.62
N VAL A 405 -18.46 -15.14 -7.32
CA VAL A 405 -18.11 -16.57 -7.31
C VAL A 405 -16.65 -16.76 -7.71
N LEU A 406 -16.25 -16.15 -8.82
CA LEU A 406 -14.89 -16.26 -9.32
C LEU A 406 -13.89 -15.66 -8.34
N ASN A 407 -14.05 -14.38 -7.98
CA ASN A 407 -13.02 -13.66 -7.22
C ASN A 407 -12.94 -14.07 -5.75
N LEU A 408 -14.04 -14.50 -5.12
CA LEU A 408 -14.00 -14.93 -3.72
C LEU A 408 -13.35 -16.31 -3.57
N GLY A 409 -13.41 -17.17 -4.58
CA GLY A 409 -12.91 -18.53 -4.51
C GLY A 409 -13.51 -19.28 -3.31
N LEU A 410 -12.66 -19.90 -2.49
CA LEU A 410 -13.10 -20.60 -1.27
C LEU A 410 -13.87 -19.71 -0.27
N ARG A 411 -13.68 -18.39 -0.30
CA ARG A 411 -14.42 -17.45 0.57
C ARG A 411 -15.89 -17.33 0.19
N PHE A 412 -16.27 -17.71 -1.03
CA PHE A 412 -17.67 -17.77 -1.47
C PHE A 412 -18.53 -18.66 -0.54
N LEU A 413 -17.91 -19.68 0.08
CA LEU A 413 -18.58 -20.59 1.01
C LEU A 413 -19.10 -19.92 2.29
N ILE A 414 -18.78 -18.65 2.55
CA ILE A 414 -19.43 -17.85 3.61
C ILE A 414 -20.95 -17.81 3.40
N LEU A 415 -21.42 -17.81 2.14
CA LEU A 415 -22.84 -17.76 1.81
C LEU A 415 -23.63 -18.97 2.33
N LEU A 416 -22.97 -20.10 2.65
CA LEU A 416 -23.60 -21.23 3.33
C LEU A 416 -24.16 -20.86 4.72
N LYS A 417 -23.65 -19.77 5.31
CA LYS A 417 -24.13 -19.19 6.56
C LYS A 417 -24.88 -17.87 6.38
N PHE A 418 -25.30 -17.53 5.16
CA PHE A 418 -26.06 -16.30 4.90
C PHE A 418 -27.33 -16.20 5.76
N LYS A 419 -28.00 -17.33 6.04
CA LYS A 419 -29.17 -17.39 6.93
C LYS A 419 -28.89 -16.88 8.35
N GLU A 420 -27.64 -16.92 8.81
CA GLU A 420 -27.26 -16.38 10.14
C GLU A 420 -27.44 -14.86 10.20
N LEU A 421 -27.34 -14.14 9.08
CA LEU A 421 -27.54 -12.68 9.02
C LEU A 421 -28.98 -12.28 9.38
N PHE A 422 -29.96 -13.17 9.25
CA PHE A 422 -31.34 -12.91 9.67
C PHE A 422 -31.58 -13.22 11.15
N LYS A 423 -30.61 -13.81 11.86
CA LYS A 423 -30.75 -14.14 13.28
C LYS A 423 -30.33 -12.98 14.16
N LYS A 424 -31.18 -12.62 15.13
CA LYS A 424 -30.86 -11.60 16.15
C LYS A 424 -29.55 -11.88 16.90
N SER A 425 -29.18 -13.16 17.10
CA SER A 425 -27.94 -13.55 17.78
C SER A 425 -26.67 -13.16 17.03
N PHE A 426 -26.72 -13.06 15.69
CA PHE A 426 -25.59 -12.61 14.88
C PHE A 426 -25.24 -11.15 15.20
N TRP A 427 -26.27 -10.28 15.22
CA TRP A 427 -26.13 -8.84 15.46
C TRP A 427 -25.85 -8.48 16.92
N LYS A 428 -26.02 -9.41 17.87
CA LYS A 428 -25.62 -9.17 19.26
C LYS A 428 -24.10 -9.21 19.47
N LYS A 429 -23.33 -9.77 18.52
CA LYS A 429 -21.88 -9.89 18.64
C LYS A 429 -21.19 -8.67 18.03
N ASP A 430 -20.40 -7.97 18.84
CA ASP A 430 -19.73 -6.73 18.45
C ASP A 430 -18.89 -6.87 17.16
N TYR A 431 -18.04 -7.88 17.08
CA TYR A 431 -17.17 -8.11 15.93
C TYR A 431 -17.93 -8.51 14.67
N ASN A 432 -19.11 -9.13 14.78
CA ASN A 432 -19.92 -9.47 13.62
C ASN A 432 -20.40 -8.19 12.91
N ILE A 433 -20.81 -7.18 13.66
CA ILE A 433 -21.25 -5.89 13.10
C ILE A 433 -20.10 -5.19 12.43
N LEU A 434 -18.92 -5.15 13.06
CA LEU A 434 -17.75 -4.46 12.51
C LEU A 434 -17.23 -5.14 11.23
N ILE A 435 -17.14 -6.47 11.22
CA ILE A 435 -16.75 -7.23 10.02
C ILE A 435 -17.80 -7.04 8.93
N PHE A 436 -19.09 -7.11 9.27
CA PHE A 436 -20.18 -6.89 8.32
C PHE A 436 -20.14 -5.47 7.73
N SER A 437 -20.00 -4.42 8.55
CA SER A 437 -19.95 -3.04 8.07
C SER A 437 -18.74 -2.80 7.17
N ALA A 438 -17.59 -3.37 7.53
CA ALA A 438 -16.37 -3.26 6.75
C ALA A 438 -16.50 -3.98 5.39
N SER A 439 -17.03 -5.19 5.37
CA SER A 439 -17.31 -5.92 4.13
C SER A 439 -18.39 -5.25 3.28
N PHE A 440 -19.44 -4.73 3.91
CA PHE A 440 -20.55 -4.07 3.22
C PHE A 440 -20.06 -2.84 2.47
N ILE A 441 -19.35 -1.92 3.13
CA ILE A 441 -18.87 -0.71 2.45
C ILE A 441 -17.80 -1.01 1.39
N ALA A 442 -16.95 -2.03 1.63
CA ALA A 442 -15.99 -2.49 0.64
C ALA A 442 -16.62 -3.12 -0.61
N ILE A 443 -17.85 -3.61 -0.53
CA ILE A 443 -18.63 -4.04 -1.70
C ILE A 443 -19.39 -2.86 -2.30
N PHE A 444 -20.08 -2.09 -1.44
CA PHE A 444 -20.98 -1.02 -1.86
C PHE A 444 -20.26 0.07 -2.66
N MET A 445 -19.11 0.56 -2.17
CA MET A 445 -18.38 1.65 -2.84
C MET A 445 -18.02 1.33 -4.29
N PRO A 446 -17.27 0.25 -4.60
CA PRO A 446 -16.95 -0.09 -5.99
C PRO A 446 -18.17 -0.56 -6.79
N SER A 447 -19.26 -1.01 -6.15
CA SER A 447 -20.48 -1.40 -6.88
C SER A 447 -21.21 -0.21 -7.50
N PHE A 448 -21.10 0.98 -6.90
CA PHE A 448 -21.93 2.13 -7.27
C PHE A 448 -21.14 3.36 -7.70
N PHE A 449 -19.87 3.43 -7.33
CA PHE A 449 -19.04 4.60 -7.56
C PHE A 449 -17.72 4.21 -8.23
N ILE A 450 -17.16 5.16 -8.98
CA ILE A 450 -15.80 5.12 -9.52
C ILE A 450 -15.07 6.40 -9.12
N GLN A 451 -13.74 6.34 -9.02
CA GLN A 451 -12.93 7.52 -8.77
C GLN A 451 -12.65 8.26 -10.07
N SER A 452 -12.82 9.58 -10.06
CA SER A 452 -12.67 10.44 -11.25
C SER A 452 -11.24 10.48 -11.81
N VAL A 453 -10.24 10.20 -10.98
CA VAL A 453 -8.81 10.21 -11.36
C VAL A 453 -8.43 8.90 -12.05
N SER A 454 -8.90 7.78 -11.52
CA SER A 454 -8.59 6.45 -12.04
C SER A 454 -9.69 5.47 -11.64
N VAL A 455 -10.29 4.81 -12.62
CA VAL A 455 -11.31 3.78 -12.36
C VAL A 455 -10.68 2.59 -11.64
N PHE A 456 -9.46 2.18 -12.04
CA PHE A 456 -8.72 1.06 -11.45
C PHE A 456 -8.54 1.20 -9.94
N ASP A 457 -8.41 2.44 -9.47
CA ASP A 457 -8.21 2.79 -8.07
C ASP A 457 -9.37 2.33 -7.18
N THR A 458 -10.60 2.31 -7.71
CA THR A 458 -11.78 1.91 -6.92
C THR A 458 -11.87 0.40 -6.68
N VAL A 459 -11.24 -0.44 -7.52
CA VAL A 459 -11.17 -1.91 -7.31
C VAL A 459 -10.46 -2.27 -6.01
N GLN A 460 -9.65 -1.37 -5.46
CA GLN A 460 -8.86 -1.62 -4.26
C GLN A 460 -9.71 -1.77 -2.98
N PHE A 461 -10.98 -1.35 -3.01
CA PHE A 461 -11.95 -1.75 -1.97
C PHE A 461 -12.11 -3.27 -1.92
N PHE A 462 -12.15 -3.95 -3.07
CA PHE A 462 -12.20 -5.40 -3.12
C PHE A 462 -10.90 -6.06 -2.63
N TRP A 463 -9.74 -5.42 -2.84
CA TRP A 463 -8.45 -5.89 -2.30
C TRP A 463 -8.47 -5.97 -0.77
N ILE A 464 -9.18 -5.06 -0.11
CA ILE A 464 -9.36 -5.04 1.36
C ILE A 464 -10.48 -6.02 1.80
N LEU A 465 -11.55 -6.14 1.02
CA LEU A 465 -12.64 -7.09 1.26
C LEU A 465 -12.13 -8.54 1.38
N LEU A 466 -11.28 -8.93 0.43
CA LEU A 466 -10.77 -10.30 0.28
C LEU A 466 -10.11 -10.85 1.55
N PRO A 467 -9.16 -10.14 2.20
CA PRO A 467 -8.66 -10.45 3.53
C PRO A 467 -9.69 -10.45 4.65
N ILE A 468 -10.59 -9.46 4.71
CA ILE A 468 -11.60 -9.36 5.77
C ILE A 468 -12.48 -10.61 5.78
N LEU A 469 -12.88 -11.10 4.60
CA LEU A 469 -13.68 -12.30 4.45
C LEU A 469 -12.95 -13.59 4.85
N ALA A 470 -11.61 -13.60 4.94
CA ALA A 470 -10.88 -14.76 5.44
C ALA A 470 -11.27 -15.14 6.90
N ILE A 471 -11.70 -14.17 7.71
CA ILE A 471 -12.13 -14.39 9.11
C ILE A 471 -13.39 -15.28 9.18
N PRO A 472 -14.55 -14.88 8.62
CA PRO A 472 -15.71 -15.74 8.62
C PRO A 472 -15.50 -17.06 7.86
N THR A 473 -14.71 -17.07 6.76
CA THR A 473 -14.38 -18.33 6.06
C THR A 473 -13.60 -19.28 6.97
N GLY A 474 -12.57 -18.81 7.68
CA GLY A 474 -11.77 -19.63 8.58
C GLY A 474 -12.59 -20.24 9.71
N ILE A 475 -13.55 -19.49 10.28
CA ILE A 475 -14.47 -19.99 11.31
C ILE A 475 -15.40 -21.08 10.75
N ILE A 476 -15.95 -20.88 9.56
CA ILE A 476 -16.84 -21.85 8.91
C ILE A 476 -16.07 -23.13 8.59
N PHE A 477 -14.86 -23.00 8.02
CA PHE A 477 -14.03 -24.14 7.68
C PHE A 477 -13.58 -24.91 8.91
N ALA A 478 -13.23 -24.23 10.00
CA ALA A 478 -12.94 -24.89 11.27
C ALA A 478 -14.13 -25.70 11.78
N THR A 479 -15.34 -25.15 11.68
CA THR A 479 -16.57 -25.85 12.09
C THR A 479 -16.80 -27.13 11.29
N PHE A 480 -16.47 -27.11 9.98
CA PHE A 480 -16.53 -28.31 9.16
C PHE A 480 -15.41 -29.27 9.51
N TYR A 481 -14.15 -28.81 9.52
CA TYR A 481 -12.96 -29.61 9.77
C TYR A 481 -13.00 -30.31 11.13
N ASP A 482 -13.32 -29.59 12.21
CA ASP A 482 -13.27 -30.12 13.58
C ASP A 482 -14.28 -31.26 13.79
N LYS A 483 -15.38 -31.30 13.01
CA LYS A 483 -16.41 -32.34 13.08
C LYS A 483 -16.10 -33.60 12.25
N GLN A 484 -15.10 -33.58 11.38
CA GLN A 484 -14.81 -34.70 10.49
C GLN A 484 -13.88 -35.75 11.10
N LYS A 485 -13.96 -36.99 10.59
CA LYS A 485 -12.99 -38.06 10.84
C LYS A 485 -11.65 -37.77 10.13
N THR A 486 -10.56 -38.43 10.55
CA THR A 486 -9.19 -38.18 10.06
C THR A 486 -9.06 -38.20 8.52
N LYS A 487 -9.63 -39.20 7.83
CA LYS A 487 -9.58 -39.28 6.36
C LYS A 487 -10.25 -38.07 5.69
N ALA A 488 -11.42 -37.67 6.19
CA ALA A 488 -12.14 -36.51 5.68
C ALA A 488 -11.44 -35.18 6.02
N LYS A 489 -10.74 -35.10 7.15
CA LYS A 489 -9.85 -33.96 7.48
C LYS A 489 -8.70 -33.82 6.48
N ILE A 490 -8.04 -34.93 6.14
CA ILE A 490 -6.96 -34.92 5.13
C ILE A 490 -7.52 -34.49 3.77
N LEU A 491 -8.63 -35.06 3.33
CA LEU A 491 -9.28 -34.68 2.07
C LEU A 491 -9.67 -33.19 2.05
N PHE A 492 -10.14 -32.65 3.17
CA PHE A 492 -10.47 -31.24 3.30
C PHE A 492 -9.23 -30.34 3.19
N VAL A 493 -8.10 -30.72 3.79
CA VAL A 493 -6.84 -29.99 3.64
C VAL A 493 -6.36 -30.05 2.19
N VAL A 494 -6.39 -31.23 1.57
CA VAL A 494 -6.04 -31.40 0.15
C VAL A 494 -6.93 -30.53 -0.74
N PHE A 495 -8.24 -30.49 -0.48
CA PHE A 495 -9.17 -29.61 -1.19
C PHE A 495 -8.77 -28.14 -1.08
N ILE A 496 -8.46 -27.64 0.12
CA ILE A 496 -7.97 -26.26 0.29
C ILE A 496 -6.70 -26.04 -0.53
N LEU A 497 -5.72 -26.94 -0.42
CA LEU A 497 -4.44 -26.83 -1.12
C LEU A 497 -4.60 -26.85 -2.64
N ILE A 498 -5.48 -27.67 -3.20
CA ILE A 498 -5.75 -27.72 -4.65
C ILE A 498 -6.25 -26.36 -5.15
N PHE A 499 -7.14 -25.70 -4.41
CA PHE A 499 -7.69 -24.42 -4.85
C PHE A 499 -6.77 -23.22 -4.56
N THR A 500 -5.88 -23.31 -3.56
CA THR A 500 -4.98 -22.20 -3.20
C THR A 500 -3.60 -22.30 -3.81
N LEU A 501 -2.99 -23.48 -3.83
CA LEU A 501 -1.57 -23.62 -4.12
C LEU A 501 -1.20 -23.29 -5.58
N PRO A 502 -1.94 -23.75 -6.62
CA PRO A 502 -1.54 -23.52 -8.01
C PRO A 502 -1.42 -22.02 -8.36
N GLN A 503 -2.45 -21.21 -8.03
CA GLN A 503 -2.43 -19.77 -8.34
C GLN A 503 -1.36 -19.03 -7.53
N ASN A 504 -1.14 -19.40 -6.27
CA ASN A 504 -0.09 -18.78 -5.46
C ASN A 504 1.32 -19.13 -5.99
N LEU A 505 1.54 -20.38 -6.42
CA LEU A 505 2.81 -20.79 -7.00
C LEU A 505 3.06 -20.10 -8.33
N ASP A 506 2.09 -20.09 -9.25
CA ASP A 506 2.20 -19.38 -10.52
C ASP A 506 2.53 -17.90 -10.33
N PHE A 507 1.86 -17.25 -9.36
CA PHE A 507 2.18 -15.89 -8.98
C PHE A 507 3.63 -15.74 -8.51
N LEU A 508 4.10 -16.56 -7.55
CA LEU A 508 5.46 -16.45 -7.02
C LEU A 508 6.53 -16.75 -8.08
N LEU A 509 6.27 -17.70 -9.00
CA LEU A 509 7.18 -18.04 -10.10
C LEU A 509 7.43 -16.85 -11.03
N LYS A 510 6.48 -15.92 -11.17
CA LYS A 510 6.64 -14.68 -11.97
C LYS A 510 7.53 -13.62 -11.31
N TYR A 511 7.88 -13.81 -10.05
CA TYR A 511 8.74 -12.91 -9.26
C TYR A 511 10.04 -13.59 -8.80
N ILE A 512 10.49 -14.60 -9.54
CA ILE A 512 11.82 -15.19 -9.37
C ILE A 512 12.84 -14.32 -10.11
N PRO A 513 14.10 -14.22 -9.62
CA PRO A 513 15.15 -13.55 -10.37
C PRO A 513 15.25 -14.07 -11.81
N ASN A 514 15.35 -13.16 -12.78
CA ASN A 514 15.36 -13.41 -14.22
C ASN A 514 14.01 -13.75 -14.89
N SER A 515 12.91 -13.94 -14.15
CA SER A 515 11.57 -13.99 -14.73
C SER A 515 10.96 -12.59 -14.78
N ASN A 516 10.51 -12.12 -15.95
CA ASN A 516 9.82 -10.82 -16.11
C ASN A 516 10.55 -9.63 -15.45
N SER A 517 11.88 -9.62 -15.52
CA SER A 517 12.70 -8.57 -14.92
C SER A 517 13.01 -7.45 -15.90
N GLY A 518 12.65 -6.22 -15.54
CA GLY A 518 13.21 -5.01 -16.13
C GLY A 518 14.56 -4.68 -15.49
N PHE A 519 15.49 -4.13 -16.28
CA PHE A 519 16.79 -3.70 -15.77
C PHE A 519 17.08 -2.26 -16.19
N VAL A 520 17.65 -1.49 -15.27
CA VAL A 520 18.43 -0.31 -15.63
C VAL A 520 19.88 -0.75 -15.78
N PRO A 521 20.51 -0.61 -16.98
CA PRO A 521 21.86 -1.08 -17.22
C PRO A 521 22.86 -0.56 -16.17
N ARG A 522 23.85 -1.39 -15.81
CA ARG A 522 24.80 -1.07 -14.72
C ARG A 522 25.53 0.26 -14.92
N ASP A 523 25.97 0.53 -16.14
CA ASP A 523 26.68 1.77 -16.48
C ASP A 523 25.76 2.99 -16.32
N ASP A 524 24.49 2.86 -16.73
CA ASP A 524 23.49 3.92 -16.60
C ASP A 524 23.11 4.16 -15.15
N TYR A 525 22.86 3.09 -14.39
CA TYR A 525 22.56 3.17 -12.96
C TYR A 525 23.67 3.90 -12.20
N ARG A 526 24.93 3.48 -12.40
CA ARG A 526 26.10 4.10 -11.74
C ARG A 526 26.30 5.55 -12.17
N PHE A 527 26.10 5.83 -13.45
CA PHE A 527 26.19 7.18 -13.98
C PHE A 527 25.14 8.09 -13.36
N ILE A 528 23.87 7.69 -13.39
CA ILE A 528 22.74 8.48 -12.87
C ILE A 528 22.85 8.63 -11.34
N SER A 529 23.28 7.59 -10.61
CA SER A 529 23.46 7.69 -9.17
C SER A 529 24.54 8.71 -8.78
N ASN A 530 25.55 8.91 -9.64
CA ASN A 530 26.60 9.88 -9.39
C ASN A 530 26.12 11.34 -9.55
N ILE A 531 25.02 11.59 -10.27
CA ILE A 531 24.43 12.93 -10.43
C ILE A 531 24.05 13.52 -9.07
N GLU A 532 23.64 12.69 -8.11
CA GLU A 532 23.28 13.14 -6.75
C GLU A 532 24.40 13.97 -6.10
N ASN A 533 25.66 13.61 -6.35
CA ASN A 533 26.84 14.27 -5.78
C ASN A 533 27.33 15.48 -6.59
N LEU A 534 26.72 15.74 -7.74
CA LEU A 534 27.13 16.79 -8.67
C LEU A 534 26.29 18.06 -8.57
N ILE A 535 25.07 17.95 -8.03
CA ILE A 535 24.12 19.04 -7.96
C ILE A 535 23.52 19.17 -6.56
N ASP A 536 23.23 20.40 -6.15
CA ASP A 536 22.71 20.72 -4.83
C ASP A 536 21.42 19.95 -4.53
N SER A 537 21.18 19.66 -3.25
CA SER A 537 19.99 18.91 -2.79
C SER A 537 18.66 19.59 -3.09
N THR A 538 18.67 20.91 -3.32
CA THR A 538 17.51 21.73 -3.68
C THR A 538 17.35 21.90 -5.20
N SER A 539 18.31 21.42 -6.00
CA SER A 539 18.29 21.56 -7.45
C SER A 539 17.57 20.39 -8.13
N PHE A 540 17.11 20.63 -9.35
CA PHE A 540 16.55 19.64 -10.27
C PHE A 540 17.28 19.73 -11.61
N PHE A 541 17.07 18.77 -12.50
CA PHE A 541 17.64 18.82 -13.84
C PHE A 541 16.60 18.55 -14.92
N VAL A 542 16.91 18.97 -16.15
CA VAL A 542 16.09 18.67 -17.31
C VAL A 542 16.57 17.36 -17.93
N PHE A 543 15.64 16.44 -18.19
CA PHE A 543 15.92 15.27 -19.02
C PHE A 543 15.36 15.50 -20.41
N VAL A 544 16.21 15.43 -21.44
CA VAL A 544 15.84 15.56 -22.85
C VAL A 544 16.14 14.24 -23.54
N PRO A 545 15.14 13.45 -23.98
CA PRO A 545 15.36 12.14 -24.60
C PRO A 545 15.80 12.22 -26.06
N ASP A 546 16.14 11.06 -26.64
CA ASP A 546 16.68 10.94 -28.01
C ASP A 546 15.60 11.08 -29.10
N GLU A 547 14.50 10.34 -28.97
CA GLU A 547 13.43 10.28 -29.99
C GLU A 547 12.48 11.49 -29.92
N GLU A 548 11.76 11.74 -31.04
CA GLU A 548 10.51 12.54 -31.00
C GLU A 548 9.71 12.06 -29.80
N ILE A 549 9.37 12.99 -28.89
CA ILE A 549 8.78 12.75 -27.56
C ILE A 549 7.81 11.57 -27.60
N ASN A 550 8.32 10.37 -27.38
CA ASN A 550 7.50 9.17 -27.28
C ASN A 550 6.97 9.19 -25.86
N LEU A 551 5.70 9.53 -25.76
CA LEU A 551 5.02 9.80 -24.50
C LEU A 551 5.01 8.56 -23.57
N GLU A 552 5.14 7.36 -24.10
CA GLU A 552 5.21 6.13 -23.31
C GLU A 552 6.61 5.92 -22.70
N TYR A 553 7.66 6.31 -23.41
CA TYR A 553 9.05 6.28 -22.90
C TYR A 553 9.23 7.22 -21.69
N PHE A 554 8.64 8.42 -21.73
CA PHE A 554 8.71 9.38 -20.62
C PHE A 554 8.12 8.85 -19.31
N GLU A 555 7.02 8.09 -19.37
CA GLU A 555 6.32 7.57 -18.18
C GLU A 555 7.12 6.54 -17.39
N ILE A 556 8.11 5.92 -18.03
CA ILE A 556 8.96 4.86 -17.46
C ILE A 556 10.35 5.41 -17.16
N ALA A 557 10.97 6.12 -18.10
CA ALA A 557 12.32 6.63 -17.97
C ALA A 557 12.44 7.69 -16.87
N THR A 558 11.47 8.61 -16.79
CA THR A 558 11.55 9.75 -15.90
C THR A 558 11.45 9.39 -14.41
N PRO A 559 10.46 8.57 -13.98
CA PRO A 559 10.46 8.04 -12.61
C PRO A 559 11.73 7.28 -12.26
N SER A 560 12.29 6.54 -13.22
CA SER A 560 13.53 5.78 -13.02
C SER A 560 14.73 6.70 -12.76
N ILE A 561 14.85 7.76 -13.55
CA ILE A 561 15.89 8.77 -13.41
C ILE A 561 15.76 9.50 -12.07
N ALA A 562 14.55 9.92 -11.70
CA ALA A 562 14.30 10.58 -10.41
C ALA A 562 14.57 9.63 -9.22
N ALA A 563 14.16 8.36 -9.34
CA ALA A 563 14.42 7.33 -8.34
C ALA A 563 15.91 7.05 -8.16
N ILE A 564 16.70 6.97 -9.24
CA ILE A 564 18.12 6.63 -9.16
C ILE A 564 18.94 7.83 -8.70
N SER A 565 18.72 9.01 -9.31
CA SER A 565 19.46 10.23 -8.99
C SER A 565 19.08 10.81 -7.62
N GLY A 566 17.92 10.44 -7.08
CA GLY A 566 17.39 11.05 -5.86
C GLY A 566 17.13 12.55 -6.01
N ARG A 567 16.91 13.03 -7.23
CA ARG A 567 16.65 14.44 -7.55
C ARG A 567 15.37 14.58 -8.37
N PRO A 568 14.61 15.67 -8.20
CA PRO A 568 13.48 15.95 -9.07
C PRO A 568 13.95 16.16 -10.51
N VAL A 569 13.09 15.82 -11.45
CA VAL A 569 13.25 16.12 -12.88
C VAL A 569 12.26 17.20 -13.32
N TYR A 570 12.59 17.89 -14.40
CA TYR A 570 11.78 19.00 -14.87
C TYR A 570 10.37 18.60 -15.35
N LEU A 571 10.24 17.47 -16.04
CA LEU A 571 8.98 17.02 -16.60
C LEU A 571 8.88 15.50 -16.65
N ASP A 572 7.74 15.00 -16.18
CA ASP A 572 7.24 13.63 -16.31
C ASP A 572 5.81 13.73 -16.85
N ARG A 573 5.35 12.68 -17.55
CA ARG A 573 3.97 12.56 -18.04
C ARG A 573 3.01 12.02 -16.97
N GLY A 574 3.51 11.44 -15.87
CA GLY A 574 2.69 10.85 -14.81
C GLY A 574 1.48 11.70 -14.43
N ASN A 575 0.31 11.07 -14.21
CA ASN A 575 -1.00 11.68 -13.95
C ASN A 575 -0.91 13.07 -13.27
N LEU A 576 -0.86 14.11 -14.10
CA LEU A 576 -0.63 15.46 -13.63
C LEU A 576 -1.86 15.93 -12.86
N PRO A 577 -1.73 16.34 -11.58
CA PRO A 577 -2.85 16.90 -10.84
C PRO A 577 -3.36 18.14 -11.60
N GLY A 578 -4.69 18.31 -11.66
CA GLY A 578 -5.36 19.12 -12.70
C GLY A 578 -4.80 20.54 -12.97
N LYS A 579 -4.22 21.22 -11.97
CA LYS A 579 -3.58 22.53 -12.15
C LYS A 579 -2.26 22.49 -12.93
N ALA A 580 -1.55 21.36 -12.95
CA ALA A 580 -0.30 21.18 -13.69
C ALA A 580 -0.52 20.94 -15.20
N LYS A 581 -1.78 20.75 -15.66
CA LYS A 581 -2.09 20.61 -17.09
C LYS A 581 -1.74 21.85 -17.91
N GLY A 582 -1.87 23.05 -17.32
CA GLY A 582 -1.49 24.32 -17.98
C GLY A 582 0.04 24.47 -18.12
N GLU A 583 0.79 24.08 -17.09
CA GLU A 583 2.25 24.11 -17.11
C GLU A 583 2.85 23.05 -18.03
N TYR A 584 2.18 21.91 -18.19
CA TYR A 584 2.67 20.80 -19.00
C TYR A 584 3.03 21.23 -20.43
N GLY A 585 2.12 21.92 -21.11
CA GLY A 585 2.34 22.37 -22.49
C GLY A 585 3.55 23.31 -22.62
N LYS A 586 3.78 24.17 -21.62
CA LYS A 586 4.96 25.05 -21.57
C LYS A 586 6.24 24.25 -21.37
N ARG A 587 6.26 23.31 -20.41
CA ARG A 587 7.42 22.46 -20.12
C ARG A 587 7.80 21.56 -21.30
N VAL A 588 6.80 21.01 -22.01
CA VAL A 588 7.02 20.23 -23.24
C VAL A 588 7.69 21.08 -24.31
N LYS A 589 7.21 22.32 -24.54
CA LYS A 589 7.84 23.24 -25.51
C LYS A 589 9.29 23.56 -25.16
N HIS A 590 9.61 23.73 -23.87
CA HIS A 590 11.00 23.94 -23.46
C HIS A 590 11.87 22.71 -23.76
N ILE A 591 11.39 21.49 -23.50
CA ILE A 591 12.13 20.26 -23.81
C ILE A 591 12.33 20.10 -25.32
N GLN A 592 11.31 20.42 -26.13
CA GLN A 592 11.42 20.41 -27.61
C GLN A 592 12.44 21.44 -28.09
N THR A 593 12.46 22.62 -27.48
CA THR A 593 13.42 23.69 -27.79
C THR A 593 14.85 23.24 -27.45
N LEU A 594 15.07 22.70 -26.25
CA LEU A 594 16.36 22.15 -25.84
C LEU A 594 16.81 21.00 -26.74
N SER A 595 15.91 20.09 -27.10
CA SER A 595 16.19 18.97 -28.01
C SER A 595 16.74 19.49 -29.34
N LYS A 596 16.09 20.51 -29.91
CA LYS A 596 16.54 21.14 -31.16
C LYS A 596 17.87 21.88 -30.98
N GLN A 597 18.07 22.63 -29.90
CA GLN A 597 19.32 23.35 -29.65
C GLN A 597 20.51 22.40 -29.42
N ILE A 598 20.27 21.22 -28.84
CA ILE A 598 21.28 20.15 -28.71
C ILE A 598 21.67 19.60 -30.09
N GLU A 599 20.71 19.42 -30.99
CA GLU A 599 20.97 19.00 -32.38
C GLU A 599 21.72 20.08 -33.16
N ASP A 600 21.31 21.35 -33.01
CA ASP A 600 21.86 22.52 -33.71
C ASP A 600 23.22 22.99 -33.15
N CYS A 601 23.78 22.32 -32.14
CA CYS A 601 25.04 22.73 -31.49
C CYS A 601 25.01 24.15 -30.88
N ASP A 602 23.90 24.56 -30.28
CA ASP A 602 23.69 25.91 -29.74
C ASP A 602 23.80 25.97 -28.19
N PRO A 603 25.01 26.01 -27.61
CA PRO A 603 25.18 26.08 -26.16
C PRO A 603 24.63 27.38 -25.54
N THR A 604 24.52 28.46 -26.32
CA THR A 604 23.97 29.74 -25.84
C THR A 604 22.46 29.62 -25.65
N GLY A 605 21.75 29.14 -26.67
CA GLY A 605 20.32 28.89 -26.58
C GLY A 605 19.95 27.84 -25.52
N ILE A 606 20.79 26.81 -25.33
CA ILE A 606 20.62 25.85 -24.22
C ILE A 606 20.71 26.58 -22.88
N THR A 607 21.74 27.40 -22.67
CA THR A 607 21.94 28.14 -21.42
C THR A 607 20.76 29.07 -21.14
N GLU A 608 20.33 29.86 -22.13
CA GLU A 608 19.15 30.75 -22.02
C GLU A 608 17.88 29.97 -21.67
N THR A 609 17.65 28.82 -22.31
CA THR A 609 16.46 28.01 -22.04
C THR A 609 16.52 27.38 -20.64
N LEU A 610 17.69 26.91 -20.19
CA LEU A 610 17.89 26.38 -18.86
C LEU A 610 17.71 27.47 -17.78
N GLU A 611 18.16 28.70 -18.04
CA GLU A 611 17.89 29.87 -17.17
C GLU A 611 16.39 30.17 -17.06
N ILE A 612 15.66 30.16 -18.18
CA ILE A 612 14.19 30.31 -18.19
C ILE A 612 13.51 29.20 -17.37
N ILE A 613 14.03 27.98 -17.43
CA ILE A 613 13.55 26.85 -16.65
C ILE A 613 13.89 27.00 -15.16
N GLY A 614 14.99 27.67 -14.82
CA GLY A 614 15.48 27.82 -13.46
C GLY A 614 16.42 26.70 -13.01
N THR A 615 17.16 26.08 -13.94
CA THR A 615 18.21 25.11 -13.63
C THR A 615 19.45 25.33 -14.49
N LYS A 616 20.57 24.69 -14.12
CA LYS A 616 21.82 24.67 -14.90
C LYS A 616 22.16 23.27 -15.42
N SER A 617 21.33 22.29 -15.11
CA SER A 617 21.65 20.88 -15.22
C SER A 617 20.80 20.21 -16.28
N LEU A 618 21.47 19.52 -17.21
CA LEU A 618 20.86 18.87 -18.37
C LEU A 618 21.36 17.43 -18.48
N LEU A 619 20.45 16.48 -18.55
CA LEU A 619 20.70 15.07 -18.86
C LEU A 619 20.10 14.73 -20.23
N THR A 620 20.87 14.11 -21.10
CA THR A 620 20.37 13.68 -22.41
C THR A 620 21.12 12.45 -22.93
N PRO A 621 20.47 11.54 -23.68
CA PRO A 621 21.18 10.52 -24.45
C PRO A 621 21.82 11.08 -25.72
N LYS A 622 21.44 12.29 -26.17
CA LYS A 622 21.99 12.94 -27.37
C LYS A 622 23.42 13.39 -27.12
N LYS A 623 24.36 12.66 -27.70
CA LYS A 623 25.79 13.00 -27.65
C LYS A 623 26.12 13.95 -28.78
N ASN A 624 26.55 15.15 -28.43
CA ASN A 624 27.05 16.10 -29.41
C ASN A 624 28.44 16.60 -28.98
N ASP A 625 29.44 16.45 -29.86
CA ASP A 625 30.84 16.75 -29.55
C ASP A 625 31.10 18.25 -29.39
N CYS A 626 30.22 19.11 -29.91
CA CYS A 626 30.36 20.57 -29.84
C CYS A 626 29.97 21.17 -28.48
N ILE A 627 29.04 20.53 -27.73
CA ILE A 627 28.53 21.08 -26.46
C ILE A 627 29.62 21.05 -25.37
N PRO A 628 30.32 19.91 -25.12
CA PRO A 628 31.34 19.81 -24.06
C PRO A 628 32.50 20.81 -24.18
N VAL A 629 32.81 21.30 -25.39
CA VAL A 629 33.91 22.24 -25.64
C VAL A 629 33.50 23.70 -25.45
N SER A 630 32.21 23.98 -25.26
CA SER A 630 31.71 25.33 -25.05
C SER A 630 32.21 25.93 -23.72
N PRO A 631 32.67 27.19 -23.69
CA PRO A 631 33.07 27.86 -22.45
C PRO A 631 31.89 28.08 -21.48
N LEU A 632 30.64 27.87 -21.91
CA LEU A 632 29.44 27.96 -21.08
C LEU A 632 29.18 26.68 -20.26
N VAL A 633 29.86 25.57 -20.58
CA VAL A 633 29.73 24.32 -19.83
C VAL A 633 30.79 24.28 -18.72
N LEU A 634 30.34 24.22 -17.47
CA LEU A 634 31.20 24.05 -16.29
C LEU A 634 31.71 22.62 -16.15
N LYS A 635 30.83 21.64 -16.40
CA LYS A 635 31.14 20.23 -16.19
C LYS A 635 30.37 19.35 -17.16
N THR A 636 31.07 18.34 -17.68
CA THR A 636 30.50 17.28 -18.50
C THR A 636 30.82 15.94 -17.87
N LEU A 637 29.82 15.08 -17.74
CA LEU A 637 29.99 13.67 -17.40
C LEU A 637 29.36 12.83 -18.52
N THR A 638 30.09 11.83 -19.01
CA THR A 638 29.64 11.00 -20.13
C THR A 638 29.60 9.53 -19.71
N SER A 639 28.54 8.82 -20.08
CA SER A 639 28.45 7.35 -20.06
C SER A 639 28.25 6.79 -21.47
N LYS A 640 28.01 5.49 -21.58
CA LYS A 640 27.69 4.86 -22.86
C LYS A 640 26.38 5.40 -23.46
N ASN A 641 25.36 5.63 -22.64
CA ASN A 641 24.03 5.98 -23.13
C ASN A 641 23.60 7.41 -22.79
N TYR A 642 24.33 8.12 -21.92
CA TYR A 642 23.93 9.45 -21.45
C TYR A 642 25.11 10.42 -21.38
N VAL A 643 24.78 11.71 -21.45
CA VAL A 643 25.67 12.83 -21.10
C VAL A 643 24.93 13.75 -20.13
N PHE A 644 25.66 14.19 -19.10
CA PHE A 644 25.17 15.13 -18.11
C PHE A 644 26.03 16.39 -18.16
N TYR A 645 25.38 17.52 -18.34
CA TYR A 645 25.99 18.83 -18.46
C TYR A 645 25.58 19.70 -17.27
N ILE A 646 26.54 20.47 -16.76
CA ILE A 646 26.31 21.59 -15.85
C ILE A 646 26.78 22.86 -16.55
N PHE A 647 25.87 23.80 -16.79
CA PHE A 647 26.13 25.10 -17.42
C PHE A 647 26.47 26.16 -16.37
N LYS A 648 27.07 27.28 -16.82
CA LYS A 648 27.57 28.37 -15.98
C LYS A 648 26.51 29.10 -15.17
#